data_AF-D3HP23-F1
#
_entry.id   AF-D3HP23-F1
#
_cell.length_a   1.000
_cell.length_b   1.000
_cell.length_c   1.000
_cell.angle_alpha   90.00
_cell.angle_beta   90.00
_cell.angle_gamma   90.00
#
_symmetry.space_group_name_H-M   'P 1'
#
loop_
_entity.id
_entity.type
_entity.pdbx_description
1 polymer ?
#
loop_
_entity_poly.entity_id
_entity_poly.type
_entity_poly.pdbx_seq_one_letter_code
_entity_poly.pdbx_strand_id
1 'polypeptide(L)'
;MLVQRILDLIRSVEEVEEPILCDVSLCDHLSVYFSKRSPDDSLNKDDIQFLLDCYKSRWGVIIDSENDYTLNPSSVNQLWIAFARELEPLAKRSYLKILIPTLINEIDLNDFSPLTETVNLFNFYLGYGDNTLYRKLSLCRHLERWQFALSTYRNVSDRTLSVVTIDELARLKSCKQTTKKVAIDYEVFDNFWDLMRKKVFMHLRDNGQIPIGLLPHLMELVERYYFLKSNGLEFSIFKNDVKNFFRRVYGYELADVNSLYGVKIEYKETEQYLLDLFIDLHTASNFSELELGIQALSKWLFHFNPELKASSKELESVYDDLSQNEKQLVIANNSQNGDFVNCCRLLVSLLTTKFKVSTAFTKKTYSLWDTSNTILPELGDIFTILLPLVISNRPDALADAYKDIIKDIITPVSADKSWYTWATRSEETIKWLDLVKNNRFNEIGTYWFEPELLFSALLLFNTNHHSLKARINLLLDDIIQTCAQDQNELMKQFRVNILFNEFLMGLSVHHQTNLLRLIKLCDPKPAKINFLDNCASYINYRLSQLTQLPTETRTVHFFSGLYRLDSAKLFKLPPDKKDVGSMIVEYKNQLLTLNLEPKISEKIGKYLLKIGQPILTVAQKEMAKSGSRPLDYMGQYT
;
A
#
# COMPACT_ATOMS: atom_id res chain seq x y z
N MET A 1 -38.20 -4.90 36.96
CA MET A 1 -38.67 -5.95 36.03
C MET A 1 -38.84 -7.23 36.83
N LEU A 2 -39.90 -7.98 36.55
CA LEU A 2 -40.21 -9.25 37.19
C LEU A 2 -39.65 -10.42 36.37
N VAL A 3 -39.40 -11.55 37.00
CA VAL A 3 -39.00 -12.80 36.32
C VAL A 3 -40.05 -13.22 35.28
N GLN A 4 -41.34 -12.92 35.49
CA GLN A 4 -42.41 -13.15 34.52
C GLN A 4 -42.09 -12.61 33.12
N ARG A 5 -41.45 -11.44 33.00
CA ARG A 5 -41.10 -10.88 31.67
C ARG A 5 -40.06 -11.69 30.92
N ILE A 6 -39.19 -12.41 31.64
CA ILE A 6 -38.21 -13.32 31.03
C ILE A 6 -38.93 -14.57 30.52
N LEU A 7 -39.87 -15.10 31.30
CA LEU A 7 -40.71 -16.24 30.89
C LEU A 7 -41.57 -15.89 29.67
N ASP A 8 -42.08 -14.66 29.60
CA ASP A 8 -42.82 -14.16 28.44
C ASP A 8 -41.92 -14.06 27.19
N LEU A 9 -40.67 -13.60 27.34
CA LEU A 9 -39.69 -13.55 26.25
C LEU A 9 -39.40 -14.96 25.71
N ILE A 10 -39.11 -15.91 26.60
CA ILE A 10 -38.83 -17.31 26.23
C ILE A 10 -39.97 -17.87 25.39
N ARG A 11 -41.21 -17.75 25.89
CA ARG A 11 -42.41 -18.22 25.17
C ARG A 11 -42.55 -17.54 23.81
N SER A 12 -42.36 -16.22 23.75
CA SER A 12 -42.50 -15.46 22.50
C SER A 12 -41.46 -15.86 21.46
N VAL A 13 -40.24 -16.22 21.88
CA VAL A 13 -39.16 -16.69 21.00
C VAL A 13 -39.42 -18.13 20.53
N GLU A 14 -39.93 -19.00 21.41
CA GLU A 14 -40.31 -20.39 21.09
C GLU A 14 -41.49 -20.48 20.10
N GLU A 15 -42.39 -19.49 20.11
CA GLU A 15 -43.55 -19.41 19.21
C GLU A 15 -43.20 -18.93 17.79
N VAL A 16 -41.94 -18.55 17.51
CA VAL A 16 -41.54 -18.09 16.17
C VAL A 16 -41.37 -19.28 15.22
N GLU A 17 -42.00 -19.18 14.03
CA GLU A 17 -42.02 -20.24 13.01
C GLU A 17 -40.62 -20.71 12.56
N GLU A 18 -39.65 -19.79 12.44
CA GLU A 18 -38.26 -20.08 12.07
C GLU A 18 -37.32 -19.61 13.19
N PRO A 19 -37.04 -20.46 14.19
CA PRO A 19 -36.20 -20.08 15.32
C PRO A 19 -34.73 -19.98 14.91
N ILE A 20 -34.05 -18.94 15.38
CA ILE A 20 -32.60 -18.81 15.24
C ILE A 20 -31.96 -19.76 16.24
N LEU A 21 -31.07 -20.67 15.78
CA LEU A 21 -30.48 -21.73 16.63
C LEU A 21 -29.81 -21.20 17.92
N CYS A 22 -29.14 -20.05 17.85
CA CYS A 22 -28.55 -19.46 19.05
C CYS A 22 -29.60 -18.96 20.04
N ASP A 23 -30.76 -18.50 19.55
CA ASP A 23 -31.84 -18.01 20.41
C ASP A 23 -32.51 -19.16 21.15
N VAL A 24 -32.64 -20.34 20.54
CA VAL A 24 -33.10 -21.57 21.22
C VAL A 24 -32.16 -21.91 22.38
N SER A 25 -30.85 -21.98 22.13
CA SER A 25 -29.87 -22.27 23.18
C SER A 25 -29.86 -21.21 24.29
N LEU A 26 -30.08 -19.94 23.95
CA LEU A 26 -30.19 -18.86 24.93
C LEU A 26 -31.47 -18.96 25.76
N CYS A 27 -32.60 -19.30 25.15
CA CYS A 27 -33.86 -19.59 25.85
C CYS A 27 -33.69 -20.75 26.84
N ASP A 28 -32.99 -21.82 26.45
CA ASP A 28 -32.68 -22.93 27.36
C ASP A 28 -31.86 -22.47 28.56
N HIS A 29 -30.81 -21.67 28.33
CA HIS A 29 -30.00 -21.11 29.41
C HIS A 29 -30.81 -20.19 30.34
N LEU A 30 -31.69 -19.35 29.79
CA LEU A 30 -32.58 -18.49 30.56
C LEU A 30 -33.55 -19.34 31.40
N SER A 31 -34.19 -20.34 30.79
CA SER A 31 -35.10 -21.27 31.45
C SER A 31 -34.43 -22.00 32.62
N VAL A 32 -33.21 -22.51 32.43
CA VAL A 32 -32.44 -23.17 33.50
C VAL A 32 -32.12 -22.20 34.62
N TYR A 33 -31.62 -21.00 34.30
CA TYR A 33 -31.20 -20.01 35.29
C TYR A 33 -32.39 -19.52 36.15
N PHE A 34 -33.55 -19.29 35.55
CA PHE A 34 -34.73 -18.78 36.25
C PHE A 34 -35.69 -19.87 36.75
N SER A 35 -35.40 -21.16 36.52
CA SER A 35 -36.27 -22.31 36.86
C SER A 35 -36.74 -22.38 38.32
N LYS A 36 -35.95 -21.85 39.26
CA LYS A 36 -36.24 -21.89 40.70
C LYS A 36 -36.80 -20.58 41.27
N ARG A 37 -36.97 -19.55 40.42
CA ARG A 37 -37.45 -18.23 40.81
C ARG A 37 -38.97 -18.15 40.65
N SER A 38 -39.63 -17.41 41.53
CA SER A 38 -41.06 -17.12 41.37
C SER A 38 -41.24 -16.11 40.24
N PRO A 39 -42.30 -16.20 39.41
CA PRO A 39 -42.57 -15.20 38.39
C PRO A 39 -42.72 -13.77 38.93
N ASP A 40 -43.17 -13.64 40.19
CA ASP A 40 -43.34 -12.38 40.90
C ASP A 40 -42.03 -11.83 41.51
N ASP A 41 -40.92 -12.55 41.40
CA ASP A 41 -39.63 -12.08 41.92
C ASP A 41 -39.11 -10.90 41.07
N SER A 42 -38.57 -9.87 41.74
CA SER A 42 -37.82 -8.80 41.08
C SER A 42 -36.41 -9.26 40.71
N LEU A 43 -35.89 -8.79 39.57
CA LEU A 43 -34.50 -9.04 39.18
C LEU A 43 -33.50 -8.35 40.11
N ASN A 44 -32.47 -9.09 40.52
CA ASN A 44 -31.33 -8.58 41.26
C ASN A 44 -30.16 -8.24 40.30
N LYS A 45 -29.00 -7.82 40.86
CA LYS A 45 -27.84 -7.44 40.06
C LYS A 45 -27.21 -8.61 39.29
N ASP A 46 -27.19 -9.80 39.87
CA ASP A 46 -26.63 -10.99 39.25
C ASP A 46 -27.52 -11.46 38.09
N ASP A 47 -28.85 -11.39 38.28
CA ASP A 47 -29.84 -11.65 37.23
C ASP A 47 -29.61 -10.69 36.03
N ILE A 48 -29.41 -9.40 36.31
CA ILE A 48 -29.14 -8.40 35.26
C ILE A 48 -27.81 -8.71 34.54
N GLN A 49 -26.75 -9.04 35.27
CA GLN A 49 -25.46 -9.36 34.67
C GLN A 49 -25.54 -10.62 33.78
N PHE A 50 -26.27 -11.65 34.23
CA PHE A 50 -26.52 -12.85 33.43
C PHE A 50 -27.25 -12.52 32.12
N LEU A 51 -28.28 -11.68 32.16
CA LEU A 51 -28.98 -11.22 30.95
C LEU A 51 -28.05 -10.46 30.00
N LEU A 52 -27.17 -9.60 30.51
CA LEU A 52 -26.18 -8.90 29.70
C LEU A 52 -25.19 -9.87 29.03
N ASP A 53 -24.81 -10.95 29.72
CA ASP A 53 -23.96 -11.99 29.16
C ASP A 53 -24.67 -12.80 28.07
N CYS A 54 -25.98 -13.05 28.21
CA CYS A 54 -26.80 -13.63 27.14
C CYS A 54 -26.82 -12.74 25.89
N TYR A 55 -27.03 -11.43 26.03
CA TYR A 55 -26.96 -10.50 24.91
C TYR A 55 -25.59 -10.47 24.24
N LYS A 56 -24.51 -10.52 25.03
CA LYS A 56 -23.14 -10.61 24.50
C LYS A 56 -22.91 -11.89 23.72
N SER A 57 -23.39 -13.03 24.23
CA SER A 57 -23.32 -14.32 23.55
C SER A 57 -24.08 -14.28 22.22
N ARG A 58 -25.33 -13.76 22.24
CA ARG A 58 -26.14 -13.58 21.03
C ARG A 58 -25.43 -12.75 19.99
N TRP A 59 -24.94 -11.56 20.38
CA TRP A 59 -24.25 -10.63 19.49
C TRP A 59 -23.04 -11.27 18.79
N GLY A 60 -22.25 -12.06 19.53
CA GLY A 60 -21.10 -12.79 18.97
C GLY A 60 -21.45 -13.82 17.89
N VAL A 61 -22.71 -14.26 17.81
CA VAL A 61 -23.19 -15.19 16.78
C VAL A 61 -23.90 -14.46 15.63
N ILE A 62 -24.65 -13.40 15.93
CA ILE A 62 -25.52 -12.76 14.92
C ILE A 62 -24.86 -11.62 14.13
N ILE A 63 -23.76 -11.04 14.62
CA ILE A 63 -23.05 -9.96 13.94
C ILE A 63 -22.69 -10.35 12.50
N ASP A 64 -22.94 -9.46 11.54
CA ASP A 64 -22.71 -9.66 10.09
C ASP A 64 -23.40 -10.90 9.48
N SER A 65 -24.36 -11.49 10.20
CA SER A 65 -25.21 -12.57 9.71
C SER A 65 -26.56 -12.03 9.23
N GLU A 66 -27.37 -12.90 8.65
CA GLU A 66 -28.75 -12.55 8.27
C GLU A 66 -29.65 -12.14 9.45
N ASN A 67 -29.20 -12.41 10.69
CA ASN A 67 -29.91 -12.11 11.93
C ASN A 67 -29.35 -10.87 12.66
N ASP A 68 -28.41 -10.15 12.07
CA ASP A 68 -27.85 -8.91 12.65
C ASP A 68 -28.95 -7.85 12.83
N TYR A 69 -29.00 -7.22 14.02
CA TYR A 69 -29.98 -6.18 14.36
C TYR A 69 -29.99 -4.98 13.39
N THR A 70 -28.85 -4.67 12.78
CA THR A 70 -28.65 -3.56 11.84
C THR A 70 -28.96 -3.95 10.39
N LEU A 71 -29.05 -5.25 10.09
CA LEU A 71 -29.29 -5.76 8.73
C LEU A 71 -30.72 -6.24 8.53
N ASN A 72 -31.34 -6.85 9.56
CA ASN A 72 -32.62 -7.53 9.44
C ASN A 72 -33.57 -7.24 10.61
N PRO A 73 -34.73 -6.59 10.38
CA PRO A 73 -35.76 -6.38 11.40
C PRO A 73 -36.69 -7.60 11.55
N SER A 74 -36.16 -8.81 11.71
CA SER A 74 -36.96 -10.02 11.92
C SER A 74 -37.84 -9.92 13.18
N SER A 75 -38.92 -10.70 13.24
CA SER A 75 -39.81 -10.78 14.41
C SER A 75 -39.02 -11.12 15.68
N VAL A 76 -38.12 -12.10 15.61
CA VAL A 76 -37.25 -12.50 16.73
C VAL A 76 -36.37 -11.33 17.18
N ASN A 77 -35.75 -10.59 16.24
CA ASN A 77 -34.94 -9.42 16.59
C ASN A 77 -35.78 -8.35 17.29
N GLN A 78 -37.04 -8.13 16.88
CA GLN A 78 -37.93 -7.17 17.57
C GLN A 78 -38.21 -7.56 19.02
N LEU A 79 -38.35 -8.87 19.32
CA LEU A 79 -38.53 -9.35 20.70
C LEU A 79 -37.31 -9.02 21.57
N TRP A 80 -36.11 -9.33 21.08
CA TRP A 80 -34.87 -9.02 21.79
C TRP A 80 -34.63 -7.50 21.95
N ILE A 81 -35.01 -6.70 20.95
CA ILE A 81 -34.91 -5.23 21.01
C ILE A 81 -35.89 -4.67 22.05
N ALA A 82 -37.14 -5.15 22.07
CA ALA A 82 -38.14 -4.72 23.03
C ALA A 82 -37.69 -5.05 24.47
N PHE A 83 -37.19 -6.26 24.68
CA PHE A 83 -36.68 -6.69 25.98
C PHE A 83 -35.46 -5.88 26.44
N ALA A 84 -34.57 -5.49 25.53
CA ALA A 84 -33.41 -4.65 25.87
C ALA A 84 -33.83 -3.26 26.35
N ARG A 85 -34.91 -2.69 25.78
CA ARG A 85 -35.48 -1.40 26.25
C ARG A 85 -36.10 -1.50 27.63
N GLU A 86 -36.75 -2.62 27.93
CA GLU A 86 -37.26 -2.89 29.30
C GLU A 86 -36.11 -3.02 30.30
N LEU A 87 -34.95 -3.55 29.88
CA LEU A 87 -33.77 -3.77 30.71
C LEU A 87 -32.90 -2.51 30.94
N GLU A 88 -32.86 -1.58 29.98
CA GLU A 88 -32.07 -0.34 30.01
C GLU A 88 -32.09 0.42 31.35
N PRO A 89 -33.26 0.79 31.94
CA PRO A 89 -33.29 1.54 33.19
C PRO A 89 -32.68 0.77 34.38
N LEU A 90 -32.74 -0.57 34.34
CA LEU A 90 -32.20 -1.44 35.39
C LEU A 90 -30.69 -1.65 35.23
N ALA A 91 -30.24 -1.83 33.99
CA ALA A 91 -28.83 -2.04 33.66
C ALA A 91 -28.00 -0.74 33.73
N LYS A 92 -28.64 0.44 33.76
CA LYS A 92 -27.99 1.76 33.66
C LYS A 92 -27.09 1.86 32.42
N ARG A 93 -27.54 1.26 31.32
CA ARG A 93 -26.87 1.22 30.02
C ARG A 93 -27.92 1.42 28.94
N SER A 94 -27.61 2.22 27.93
CA SER A 94 -28.49 2.36 26.76
C SER A 94 -28.83 1.00 26.17
N TYR A 95 -30.08 0.79 25.73
CA TYR A 95 -30.48 -0.46 25.08
C TYR A 95 -29.58 -0.79 23.86
N LEU A 96 -29.00 0.21 23.19
CA LEU A 96 -28.02 0.01 22.11
C LEU A 96 -26.75 -0.69 22.61
N LYS A 97 -26.23 -0.30 23.78
CA LYS A 97 -25.07 -0.93 24.44
C LYS A 97 -25.41 -2.28 25.07
N ILE A 98 -26.69 -2.57 25.29
CA ILE A 98 -27.17 -3.91 25.69
C ILE A 98 -27.18 -4.83 24.46
N LEU A 99 -27.79 -4.38 23.35
CA LEU A 99 -27.88 -5.16 22.10
C LEU A 99 -26.53 -5.35 21.42
N ILE A 100 -25.68 -4.32 21.45
CA ILE A 100 -24.36 -4.28 20.81
C ILE A 100 -23.32 -3.96 21.90
N PRO A 101 -22.85 -4.97 22.66
CA PRO A 101 -21.95 -4.72 23.79
C PRO A 101 -20.57 -4.19 23.40
N THR A 102 -20.20 -4.26 22.12
CA THR A 102 -18.94 -3.73 21.57
C THR A 102 -19.00 -2.20 21.32
N LEU A 103 -20.17 -1.58 21.45
CA LEU A 103 -20.39 -0.17 21.13
C LEU A 103 -19.68 0.78 22.10
N ILE A 104 -18.84 1.68 21.56
CA ILE A 104 -18.08 2.67 22.34
C ILE A 104 -18.66 4.08 22.25
N ASN A 105 -19.26 4.48 21.12
CA ASN A 105 -19.76 5.84 20.93
C ASN A 105 -21.20 6.03 21.42
N GLU A 106 -21.51 7.24 21.86
CA GLU A 106 -22.86 7.67 22.27
C GLU A 106 -23.44 8.75 21.35
N ILE A 107 -22.62 9.26 20.44
CA ILE A 107 -22.98 10.23 19.41
C ILE A 107 -22.62 9.67 18.05
N ASP A 108 -23.41 10.01 17.04
CA ASP A 108 -23.08 9.73 15.65
C ASP A 108 -21.91 10.63 15.22
N LEU A 109 -20.85 10.07 14.66
CA LEU A 109 -19.67 10.86 14.31
C LEU A 109 -19.86 11.72 13.05
N ASN A 110 -20.85 11.43 12.19
CA ASN A 110 -21.07 12.16 10.94
C ASN A 110 -21.85 13.48 11.15
N ASP A 111 -22.71 13.56 12.16
CA ASP A 111 -23.48 14.77 12.47
C ASP A 111 -23.35 15.24 13.93
N PHE A 112 -22.59 14.51 14.76
CA PHE A 112 -22.34 14.78 16.18
C PHE A 112 -23.59 14.79 17.07
N SER A 113 -24.70 14.21 16.63
CA SER A 113 -25.93 14.15 17.41
C SER A 113 -26.02 12.87 18.26
N PRO A 114 -26.72 12.89 19.41
CA PRO A 114 -26.82 11.74 20.31
C PRO A 114 -27.48 10.51 19.66
N LEU A 115 -26.95 9.32 19.90
CA LEU A 115 -27.54 8.04 19.49
C LEU A 115 -28.67 7.62 20.44
N THR A 116 -29.71 8.46 20.52
CA THR A 116 -30.80 8.30 21.49
C THR A 116 -32.11 7.81 20.85
N GLU A 117 -32.22 7.83 19.51
CA GLU A 117 -33.49 8.21 18.90
C GLU A 117 -34.12 7.29 17.84
N THR A 118 -33.65 6.06 17.61
CA THR A 118 -34.32 5.22 16.59
C THR A 118 -34.99 3.98 17.15
N VAL A 119 -36.31 3.92 16.95
CA VAL A 119 -37.12 2.71 17.16
C VAL A 119 -36.56 1.51 16.36
N ASN A 120 -35.85 1.79 15.27
CA ASN A 120 -35.47 0.83 14.23
C ASN A 120 -33.96 0.76 14.02
N LEU A 121 -33.31 -0.35 14.41
CA LEU A 121 -31.85 -0.50 14.31
C LEU A 121 -31.33 -0.64 12.88
N PHE A 122 -32.17 -1.02 11.92
CA PHE A 122 -31.80 -1.07 10.49
C PHE A 122 -31.45 0.31 9.91
N ASN A 123 -31.76 1.41 10.61
CA ASN A 123 -31.33 2.75 10.23
C ASN A 123 -29.85 3.02 10.56
N PHE A 124 -29.23 2.12 11.32
CA PHE A 124 -27.81 2.18 11.63
C PHE A 124 -27.00 1.23 10.76
N TYR A 125 -25.70 1.41 10.81
CA TYR A 125 -24.69 0.43 10.41
C TYR A 125 -23.51 0.52 11.38
N LEU A 126 -22.78 -0.59 11.51
CA LEU A 126 -21.55 -0.64 12.30
C LEU A 126 -20.36 -0.23 11.45
N GLY A 127 -19.58 0.67 12.00
CA GLY A 127 -18.37 1.17 11.38
C GLY A 127 -17.17 0.26 11.50
N TYR A 128 -16.05 0.73 10.97
CA TYR A 128 -14.77 0.03 11.01
C TYR A 128 -14.38 -0.42 12.43
N GLY A 129 -14.13 -1.73 12.58
CA GLY A 129 -13.74 -2.32 13.88
C GLY A 129 -14.90 -2.64 14.83
N ASP A 130 -16.14 -2.60 14.34
CA ASP A 130 -17.33 -3.22 14.95
C ASP A 130 -17.73 -2.62 16.31
N ASN A 131 -17.26 -1.41 16.56
CA ASN A 131 -17.38 -0.72 17.84
C ASN A 131 -18.07 0.64 17.75
N THR A 132 -18.26 1.17 16.54
CA THR A 132 -18.81 2.51 16.34
C THR A 132 -20.10 2.40 15.54
N LEU A 133 -21.20 2.96 16.04
CA LEU A 133 -22.50 2.95 15.37
C LEU A 133 -22.74 4.29 14.65
N TYR A 134 -23.21 4.21 13.41
CA TYR A 134 -23.52 5.36 12.56
C TYR A 134 -24.94 5.26 12.03
N ARG A 135 -25.62 6.38 11.84
CA ARG A 135 -26.90 6.46 11.14
C ARG A 135 -26.70 6.63 9.65
N LYS A 136 -27.47 5.88 8.88
CA LYS A 136 -27.53 5.99 7.42
C LYS A 136 -27.92 7.41 6.96
N LEU A 137 -28.91 8.02 7.62
CA LEU A 137 -29.33 9.40 7.29
C LEU A 137 -28.22 10.44 7.57
N SER A 138 -27.51 10.28 8.69
CA SER A 138 -26.39 11.15 9.06
C SER A 138 -25.24 11.00 8.08
N LEU A 139 -24.96 9.77 7.61
CA LEU A 139 -24.04 9.52 6.51
C LEU A 139 -24.50 10.21 5.21
N CYS A 140 -25.78 10.10 4.80
CA CYS A 140 -26.27 10.80 3.60
C CYS A 140 -26.01 12.31 3.64
N ARG A 141 -26.41 12.96 4.74
CA ARG A 141 -26.21 14.41 4.92
C ARG A 141 -24.73 14.80 4.96
N HIS A 142 -23.89 13.93 5.53
CA HIS A 142 -22.44 14.11 5.51
C HIS A 142 -21.91 14.05 4.08
N LEU A 143 -22.30 13.04 3.31
CA LEU A 143 -21.88 12.89 1.91
C LEU A 143 -22.31 14.10 1.07
N GLU A 144 -23.54 14.59 1.21
CA GLU A 144 -24.00 15.82 0.54
C GLU A 144 -23.12 17.03 0.87
N ARG A 145 -22.82 17.24 2.16
CA ARG A 145 -21.94 18.33 2.62
C ARG A 145 -20.55 18.26 1.99
N TRP A 146 -20.06 17.06 1.73
CA TRP A 146 -18.73 16.80 1.17
C TRP A 146 -18.77 16.45 -0.32
N GLN A 147 -19.74 17.00 -1.06
CA GLN A 147 -19.85 16.85 -2.52
C GLN A 147 -19.83 15.38 -2.98
N PHE A 148 -20.49 14.53 -2.19
CA PHE A 148 -20.58 13.09 -2.38
C PHE A 148 -19.23 12.33 -2.35
N ALA A 149 -18.18 12.92 -1.76
CA ALA A 149 -16.97 12.18 -1.43
C ALA A 149 -17.30 11.11 -0.39
N LEU A 150 -17.16 9.83 -0.76
CA LEU A 150 -17.46 8.68 0.08
C LEU A 150 -16.52 8.63 1.30
N SER A 151 -16.95 9.26 2.38
CA SER A 151 -16.13 9.54 3.55
C SER A 151 -16.95 9.50 4.84
N THR A 152 -16.25 9.43 5.97
CA THR A 152 -16.82 9.44 7.31
C THR A 152 -15.83 10.01 8.32
N TYR A 153 -16.32 10.46 9.48
CA TYR A 153 -15.46 10.79 10.61
C TYR A 153 -15.21 9.58 11.50
N ARG A 154 -13.97 9.38 11.93
CA ARG A 154 -13.58 8.28 12.84
C ARG A 154 -13.43 8.69 14.29
N ASN A 155 -13.29 9.99 14.55
CA ASN A 155 -13.02 10.52 15.88
C ASN A 155 -13.70 11.88 16.06
N VAL A 156 -14.21 12.13 17.27
CA VAL A 156 -14.83 13.40 17.65
C VAL A 156 -13.80 14.53 17.74
N SER A 157 -12.59 14.23 18.22
CA SER A 157 -11.53 15.23 18.38
C SER A 157 -10.75 15.48 17.10
N ASP A 158 -10.72 14.50 16.20
CA ASP A 158 -10.00 14.55 14.94
C ASP A 158 -11.00 14.50 13.79
N ARG A 159 -11.30 15.70 13.24
CA ARG A 159 -12.22 15.89 12.11
C ARG A 159 -11.55 15.64 10.76
N THR A 160 -10.57 14.74 10.72
CA THR A 160 -10.02 14.24 9.45
C THR A 160 -11.03 13.31 8.80
N LEU A 161 -11.27 13.53 7.51
CA LEU A 161 -12.12 12.66 6.71
C LEU A 161 -11.38 11.36 6.46
N SER A 162 -12.07 10.24 6.70
CA SER A 162 -11.57 8.90 6.44
C SER A 162 -12.42 8.20 5.40
N VAL A 163 -11.81 7.25 4.70
CA VAL A 163 -12.49 6.36 3.74
C VAL A 163 -13.59 5.58 4.45
N VAL A 164 -14.76 5.43 3.81
CA VAL A 164 -15.77 4.42 4.19
C VAL A 164 -15.28 3.06 3.72
N THR A 165 -15.07 2.14 4.65
CA THR A 165 -14.35 0.89 4.42
C THR A 165 -15.25 -0.17 3.75
N ILE A 166 -14.67 -1.18 3.11
CA ILE A 166 -15.40 -2.24 2.40
C ILE A 166 -16.32 -3.05 3.31
N ASP A 167 -15.94 -3.28 4.56
CA ASP A 167 -16.79 -3.90 5.61
C ASP A 167 -18.04 -3.05 5.88
N GLU A 168 -17.89 -1.73 6.00
CA GLU A 168 -19.02 -0.80 6.16
C GLU A 168 -19.92 -0.83 4.93
N LEU A 169 -19.34 -0.78 3.73
CA LEU A 169 -20.08 -0.85 2.48
C LEU A 169 -20.80 -2.19 2.31
N ALA A 170 -20.18 -3.29 2.72
CA ALA A 170 -20.79 -4.62 2.71
C ALA A 170 -22.02 -4.65 3.63
N ARG A 171 -21.93 -4.12 4.86
CA ARG A 171 -23.07 -3.99 5.78
C ARG A 171 -24.20 -3.13 5.20
N LEU A 172 -23.83 -2.00 4.58
CA LEU A 172 -24.79 -1.11 3.93
C LEU A 172 -25.51 -1.80 2.75
N LYS A 173 -24.79 -2.59 1.95
CA LYS A 173 -25.32 -3.37 0.81
C LYS A 173 -26.19 -4.55 1.27
N SER A 174 -25.80 -5.23 2.35
CA SER A 174 -26.46 -6.44 2.87
C SER A 174 -27.73 -6.17 3.68
N CYS A 175 -28.06 -4.91 3.95
CA CYS A 175 -29.27 -4.57 4.70
C CYS A 175 -30.53 -4.98 3.91
N LYS A 176 -31.26 -5.98 4.42
CA LYS A 176 -32.37 -6.66 3.74
C LYS A 176 -33.66 -5.85 3.66
N GLN A 177 -33.67 -4.60 4.10
CA GLN A 177 -34.88 -3.77 4.06
C GLN A 177 -35.04 -3.11 2.68
N THR A 178 -35.73 -3.83 1.81
CA THR A 178 -35.86 -3.55 0.37
C THR A 178 -37.13 -2.81 -0.03
N THR A 179 -38.00 -2.45 0.91
CA THR A 179 -39.35 -1.94 0.59
C THR A 179 -39.64 -0.50 1.04
N LYS A 180 -38.74 0.16 1.79
CA LYS A 180 -38.89 1.58 2.11
C LYS A 180 -38.07 2.43 1.16
N LYS A 181 -38.79 3.09 0.25
CA LYS A 181 -38.23 4.12 -0.61
C LYS A 181 -37.57 5.20 0.25
N VAL A 182 -36.34 5.58 -0.08
CA VAL A 182 -35.63 6.69 0.55
C VAL A 182 -35.87 7.92 -0.30
N ALA A 183 -36.34 9.02 0.29
CA ALA A 183 -36.47 10.28 -0.40
C ALA A 183 -35.43 11.27 0.13
N ILE A 184 -34.70 11.92 -0.78
CA ILE A 184 -33.86 13.07 -0.50
C ILE A 184 -34.36 14.20 -1.40
N ASP A 185 -34.76 15.31 -0.77
CA ASP A 185 -35.45 16.42 -1.42
C ASP A 185 -36.67 15.97 -2.24
N TYR A 186 -36.54 15.93 -3.56
CA TYR A 186 -37.58 15.55 -4.52
C TYR A 186 -37.33 14.20 -5.20
N GLU A 187 -36.18 13.57 -4.94
CA GLU A 187 -35.79 12.32 -5.58
C GLU A 187 -36.10 11.12 -4.69
N VAL A 188 -36.58 10.04 -5.31
CA VAL A 188 -37.02 8.83 -4.62
C VAL A 188 -36.19 7.64 -5.10
N PHE A 189 -35.55 6.97 -4.15
CA PHE A 189 -34.68 5.81 -4.36
C PHE A 189 -35.35 4.55 -3.81
N ASP A 190 -35.08 3.40 -4.42
CA ASP A 190 -35.72 2.15 -4.00
C ASP A 190 -35.26 1.69 -2.61
N ASN A 191 -34.00 1.97 -2.27
CA ASN A 191 -33.40 1.74 -0.96
C ASN A 191 -32.14 2.59 -0.79
N PHE A 192 -31.49 2.48 0.38
CA PHE A 192 -30.25 3.22 0.67
C PHE A 192 -29.11 2.90 -0.32
N TRP A 193 -28.96 1.65 -0.75
CA TRP A 193 -27.89 1.28 -1.68
C TRP A 193 -28.15 1.80 -3.11
N ASP A 194 -29.41 1.90 -3.51
CA ASP A 194 -29.81 2.56 -4.76
C ASP A 194 -29.45 4.05 -4.77
N LEU A 195 -29.65 4.74 -3.66
CA LEU A 195 -29.17 6.12 -3.45
C LEU A 195 -27.65 6.19 -3.58
N MET A 196 -26.91 5.31 -2.91
CA MET A 196 -25.44 5.28 -3.02
C MET A 196 -24.99 5.14 -4.48
N ARG A 197 -25.61 4.22 -5.24
CA ARG A 197 -25.26 4.00 -6.65
C ARG A 197 -25.60 5.18 -7.56
N LYS A 198 -26.78 5.76 -7.42
CA LYS A 198 -27.30 6.81 -8.32
C LYS A 198 -26.79 8.21 -7.99
N LYS A 199 -26.35 8.46 -6.74
CA LYS A 199 -25.88 9.78 -6.30
C LYS A 199 -24.44 9.81 -5.86
N VAL A 200 -23.95 8.81 -5.14
CA VAL A 200 -22.61 8.86 -4.56
C VAL A 200 -21.58 8.29 -5.53
N PHE A 201 -21.85 7.10 -6.08
CA PHE A 201 -20.84 6.37 -6.85
C PHE A 201 -20.47 7.04 -8.17
N MET A 202 -21.37 7.85 -8.73
CA MET A 202 -21.10 8.64 -9.93
C MET A 202 -20.01 9.71 -9.73
N HIS A 203 -19.79 10.17 -8.49
CA HIS A 203 -18.81 11.21 -8.15
C HIS A 203 -17.48 10.66 -7.62
N LEU A 204 -17.36 9.34 -7.50
CA LEU A 204 -16.18 8.70 -6.89
C LEU A 204 -14.87 9.00 -7.62
N ARG A 205 -14.93 9.34 -8.92
CA ARG A 205 -13.76 9.60 -9.76
C ARG A 205 -13.47 11.09 -10.00
N ASP A 206 -14.21 11.99 -9.37
CA ASP A 206 -14.14 13.43 -9.69
C ASP A 206 -12.83 14.08 -9.23
N ASN A 207 -12.27 13.65 -8.09
CA ASN A 207 -11.21 14.38 -7.38
C ASN A 207 -9.92 13.57 -7.12
N GLY A 208 -9.86 12.30 -7.53
CA GLY A 208 -8.77 11.39 -7.19
C GLY A 208 -8.12 10.73 -8.41
N GLN A 209 -6.97 10.09 -8.18
CA GLN A 209 -6.29 9.27 -9.17
C GLN A 209 -6.29 7.81 -8.74
N ILE A 210 -6.15 6.89 -9.69
CA ILE A 210 -6.00 5.47 -9.33
C ILE A 210 -4.65 5.31 -8.62
N PRO A 211 -4.62 4.77 -7.38
CA PRO A 211 -3.38 4.62 -6.62
C PRO A 211 -2.52 3.50 -7.23
N ILE A 212 -1.67 3.84 -8.19
CA ILE A 212 -0.88 2.85 -8.96
C ILE A 212 0.03 1.98 -8.08
N GLY A 213 0.46 2.51 -6.92
CA GLY A 213 1.21 1.77 -5.90
C GLY A 213 0.48 0.56 -5.32
N LEU A 214 -0.85 0.52 -5.42
CA LEU A 214 -1.70 -0.57 -4.93
C LEU A 214 -1.88 -1.69 -5.96
N LEU A 215 -1.79 -1.38 -7.26
CA LEU A 215 -2.12 -2.32 -8.33
C LEU A 215 -1.25 -3.59 -8.35
N PRO A 216 0.07 -3.54 -8.06
CA PRO A 216 0.87 -4.76 -7.92
C PRO A 216 0.34 -5.72 -6.83
N HIS A 217 -0.17 -5.18 -5.72
CA HIS A 217 -0.76 -5.98 -4.64
C HIS A 217 -2.13 -6.56 -5.02
N LEU A 218 -2.89 -5.83 -5.84
CA LEU A 218 -4.16 -6.32 -6.38
C LEU A 218 -3.93 -7.44 -7.40
N MET A 219 -2.89 -7.31 -8.23
CA MET A 219 -2.43 -8.36 -9.14
C MET A 219 -1.96 -9.60 -8.38
N GLU A 220 -1.22 -9.42 -7.30
CA GLU A 220 -0.81 -10.52 -6.44
C GLU A 220 -2.01 -11.26 -5.82
N LEU A 221 -3.08 -10.55 -5.46
CA LEU A 221 -4.30 -11.16 -4.95
C LEU A 221 -4.92 -12.13 -5.98
N VAL A 222 -4.93 -11.74 -7.26
CA VAL A 222 -5.37 -12.61 -8.38
C VAL A 222 -4.49 -13.86 -8.47
N GLU A 223 -3.16 -13.70 -8.45
CA GLU A 223 -2.22 -14.83 -8.52
C GLU A 223 -2.38 -15.76 -7.30
N ARG A 224 -2.55 -15.19 -6.10
CA ARG A 224 -2.80 -15.92 -4.86
C ARG A 224 -4.11 -16.71 -4.92
N TYR A 225 -5.17 -16.15 -5.48
CA TYR A 225 -6.44 -16.86 -5.66
C TYR A 225 -6.25 -18.16 -6.46
N TYR A 226 -5.66 -18.08 -7.65
CA TYR A 226 -5.44 -19.26 -8.50
C TYR A 226 -4.45 -20.26 -7.90
N PHE A 227 -3.38 -19.76 -7.27
CA PHE A 227 -2.43 -20.62 -6.56
C PHE A 227 -3.10 -21.41 -5.44
N LEU A 228 -3.87 -20.76 -4.57
CA LEU A 228 -4.54 -21.43 -3.44
C LEU A 228 -5.60 -22.41 -3.93
N LYS A 229 -6.39 -22.02 -4.95
CA LYS A 229 -7.43 -22.87 -5.55
C LYS A 229 -6.84 -24.12 -6.20
N SER A 230 -5.81 -23.98 -7.03
CA SER A 230 -5.18 -25.10 -7.74
C SER A 230 -4.47 -26.09 -6.81
N ASN A 231 -3.98 -25.62 -5.65
CA ASN A 231 -3.33 -26.46 -4.63
C ASN A 231 -4.32 -27.00 -3.57
N GLY A 232 -5.63 -26.74 -3.70
CA GLY A 232 -6.64 -27.21 -2.77
C GLY A 232 -6.50 -26.67 -1.34
N LEU A 233 -5.95 -25.48 -1.18
CA LEU A 233 -5.72 -24.85 0.12
C LEU A 233 -6.99 -24.20 0.67
N GLU A 234 -7.07 -24.05 2.00
CA GLU A 234 -8.25 -23.46 2.65
C GLU A 234 -8.50 -22.02 2.20
N PHE A 235 -9.78 -21.72 1.92
CA PHE A 235 -10.22 -20.39 1.53
C PHE A 235 -10.00 -19.32 2.62
N SER A 236 -9.96 -19.73 3.88
CA SER A 236 -9.62 -18.88 5.03
C SER A 236 -8.29 -18.14 4.86
N ILE A 237 -7.30 -18.77 4.21
CA ILE A 237 -6.00 -18.20 3.89
C ILE A 237 -6.16 -17.03 2.91
N PHE A 238 -6.94 -17.24 1.84
CA PHE A 238 -7.23 -16.18 0.86
C PHE A 238 -7.99 -15.02 1.50
N LYS A 239 -8.95 -15.29 2.39
CA LYS A 239 -9.66 -14.24 3.13
C LYS A 239 -8.74 -13.38 3.99
N ASN A 240 -7.69 -13.96 4.57
CA ASN A 240 -6.70 -13.19 5.30
C ASN A 240 -5.88 -12.28 4.35
N ASP A 241 -5.53 -12.75 3.16
CA ASP A 241 -4.86 -11.94 2.14
C ASP A 241 -5.73 -10.75 1.69
N VAL A 242 -7.03 -10.98 1.45
CA VAL A 242 -8.02 -9.94 1.14
C VAL A 242 -8.10 -8.90 2.27
N LYS A 243 -8.18 -9.33 3.54
CA LYS A 243 -8.19 -8.40 4.69
C LYS A 243 -6.92 -7.56 4.76
N ASN A 244 -5.76 -8.17 4.51
CA ASN A 244 -4.48 -7.46 4.49
C ASN A 244 -4.39 -6.48 3.31
N PHE A 245 -4.95 -6.83 2.15
CA PHE A 245 -5.07 -5.92 1.02
C PHE A 245 -5.91 -4.70 1.37
N PHE A 246 -7.12 -4.88 1.92
CA PHE A 246 -7.98 -3.74 2.29
C PHE A 246 -7.35 -2.83 3.35
N ARG A 247 -6.63 -3.39 4.34
CA ARG A 247 -5.85 -2.58 5.29
C ARG A 247 -4.83 -1.68 4.58
N ARG A 248 -4.22 -2.13 3.48
CA ARG A 248 -3.32 -1.31 2.66
C ARG A 248 -4.10 -0.24 1.89
N VAL A 249 -5.26 -0.58 1.33
CA VAL A 249 -6.15 0.38 0.63
C VAL A 249 -6.44 1.58 1.51
N TYR A 250 -6.82 1.35 2.78
CA TYR A 250 -7.19 2.42 3.70
C TYR A 250 -6.02 3.30 4.18
N GLY A 251 -4.79 2.96 3.79
CA GLY A 251 -3.61 3.79 4.04
C GLY A 251 -3.32 4.83 2.94
N TYR A 252 -4.08 4.81 1.85
CA TYR A 252 -3.98 5.80 0.77
C TYR A 252 -4.89 7.01 1.02
N GLU A 253 -4.65 8.09 0.26
CA GLU A 253 -5.47 9.29 0.29
C GLU A 253 -6.92 9.00 -0.05
N LEU A 254 -7.85 9.65 0.65
CA LEU A 254 -9.30 9.45 0.51
C LEU A 254 -9.77 9.56 -0.95
N ALA A 255 -9.30 10.57 -1.66
CA ALA A 255 -9.69 10.82 -3.04
C ALA A 255 -9.26 9.67 -3.96
N ASP A 256 -8.05 9.13 -3.77
CA ASP A 256 -7.52 8.04 -4.59
C ASP A 256 -8.23 6.72 -4.33
N VAL A 257 -8.57 6.45 -3.05
CA VAL A 257 -9.37 5.27 -2.70
C VAL A 257 -10.78 5.36 -3.29
N ASN A 258 -11.41 6.54 -3.23
CA ASN A 258 -12.70 6.78 -3.89
C ASN A 258 -12.58 6.59 -5.41
N SER A 259 -11.53 7.12 -6.04
CA SER A 259 -11.31 6.93 -7.48
C SER A 259 -11.17 5.45 -7.84
N LEU A 260 -10.48 4.65 -7.02
CA LEU A 260 -10.39 3.20 -7.21
C LEU A 260 -11.76 2.53 -7.06
N TYR A 261 -12.54 2.87 -6.05
CA TYR A 261 -13.89 2.34 -5.85
C TYR A 261 -14.82 2.66 -7.03
N GLY A 262 -14.69 3.85 -7.59
CA GLY A 262 -15.49 4.34 -8.72
C GLY A 262 -15.09 3.77 -10.08
N VAL A 263 -14.05 2.94 -10.18
CA VAL A 263 -13.70 2.26 -11.44
C VAL A 263 -14.85 1.37 -11.88
N LYS A 264 -15.23 1.43 -13.15
CA LYS A 264 -16.25 0.57 -13.75
C LYS A 264 -15.60 -0.65 -14.39
N ILE A 265 -16.15 -1.82 -14.12
CA ILE A 265 -15.70 -3.11 -14.66
C ILE A 265 -16.90 -3.90 -15.20
N GLU A 266 -16.69 -4.67 -16.27
CA GLU A 266 -17.67 -5.64 -16.74
C GLU A 266 -17.64 -6.87 -15.82
N TYR A 267 -18.67 -7.03 -15.01
CA TYR A 267 -18.75 -8.07 -13.99
C TYR A 267 -20.19 -8.59 -13.86
N LYS A 268 -20.37 -9.92 -13.91
CA LYS A 268 -21.70 -10.57 -13.93
C LYS A 268 -22.61 -10.03 -15.04
N GLU A 269 -22.08 -9.93 -16.27
CA GLU A 269 -22.80 -9.49 -17.47
C GLU A 269 -23.39 -8.06 -17.38
N THR A 270 -22.96 -7.28 -16.39
CA THR A 270 -23.38 -5.90 -16.15
C THR A 270 -22.18 -5.02 -15.85
N GLU A 271 -22.26 -3.73 -16.16
CA GLU A 271 -21.25 -2.77 -15.71
C GLU A 271 -21.46 -2.52 -14.21
N GLN A 272 -20.45 -2.85 -13.41
CA GLN A 272 -20.45 -2.64 -11.96
C GLN A 272 -19.25 -1.83 -11.53
N TYR A 273 -19.32 -1.26 -10.33
CA TYR A 273 -18.18 -0.56 -9.75
C TYR A 273 -17.19 -1.58 -9.15
N LEU A 274 -15.89 -1.26 -9.16
CA LEU A 274 -14.85 -2.11 -8.57
C LEU A 274 -15.09 -2.33 -7.07
N LEU A 275 -15.73 -1.37 -6.39
CA LEU A 275 -16.18 -1.54 -5.01
C LEU A 275 -17.16 -2.71 -4.85
N ASP A 276 -18.02 -3.01 -5.84
CA ASP A 276 -18.97 -4.13 -5.75
C ASP A 276 -18.21 -5.45 -5.72
N LEU A 277 -17.16 -5.58 -6.53
CA LEU A 277 -16.27 -6.73 -6.50
C LEU A 277 -15.49 -6.81 -5.18
N PHE A 278 -15.03 -5.68 -4.64
CA PHE A 278 -14.36 -5.66 -3.33
C PHE A 278 -15.29 -6.11 -2.20
N ILE A 279 -16.57 -5.73 -2.25
CA ILE A 279 -17.57 -6.26 -1.32
C ILE A 279 -17.70 -7.77 -1.50
N ASP A 280 -17.79 -8.26 -2.74
CA ASP A 280 -17.89 -9.71 -3.00
C ASP A 280 -16.65 -10.47 -2.48
N LEU A 281 -15.43 -9.93 -2.64
CA LEU A 281 -14.22 -10.47 -2.01
C LEU A 281 -14.33 -10.50 -0.47
N HIS A 282 -14.90 -9.46 0.11
CA HIS A 282 -15.11 -9.36 1.56
C HIS A 282 -16.18 -10.31 2.09
N THR A 283 -17.24 -10.62 1.33
CA THR A 283 -18.37 -11.44 1.80
C THR A 283 -18.30 -12.90 1.36
N ALA A 284 -17.54 -13.23 0.31
CA ALA A 284 -17.49 -14.59 -0.23
C ALA A 284 -17.06 -15.63 0.82
N SER A 285 -17.61 -16.84 0.68
CA SER A 285 -17.37 -17.96 1.59
C SER A 285 -16.48 -19.07 1.01
N ASN A 286 -16.29 -19.06 -0.31
CA ASN A 286 -15.52 -20.06 -1.04
C ASN A 286 -14.98 -19.50 -2.37
N PHE A 287 -14.10 -20.27 -3.02
CA PHE A 287 -13.48 -19.87 -4.29
C PHE A 287 -14.50 -19.77 -5.43
N SER A 288 -15.48 -20.67 -5.52
CA SER A 288 -16.43 -20.75 -6.64
C SER A 288 -17.26 -19.48 -6.82
N GLU A 289 -17.61 -18.80 -5.73
CA GLU A 289 -18.35 -17.53 -5.74
C GLU A 289 -17.57 -16.38 -6.40
N LEU A 290 -16.23 -16.47 -6.43
CA LEU A 290 -15.35 -15.37 -6.86
C LEU A 290 -14.77 -15.53 -8.26
N GLU A 291 -14.93 -16.68 -8.92
CA GLU A 291 -14.23 -16.99 -10.17
C GLU A 291 -14.42 -15.90 -11.24
N LEU A 292 -15.68 -15.53 -11.52
CA LEU A 292 -15.99 -14.48 -12.49
C LEU A 292 -15.44 -13.11 -12.07
N GLY A 293 -15.36 -12.86 -10.76
CA GLY A 293 -14.90 -11.59 -10.21
C GLY A 293 -13.39 -11.43 -10.33
N ILE A 294 -12.65 -12.49 -10.02
CA ILE A 294 -11.20 -12.53 -10.20
C ILE A 294 -10.82 -12.44 -11.69
N GLN A 295 -11.59 -13.09 -12.57
CA GLN A 295 -11.40 -12.94 -14.02
C GLN A 295 -11.66 -11.49 -14.46
N ALA A 296 -12.77 -10.87 -14.08
CA ALA A 296 -13.08 -9.48 -14.41
C ALA A 296 -11.97 -8.52 -13.91
N LEU A 297 -11.48 -8.74 -12.69
CA LEU A 297 -10.37 -7.99 -12.13
C LEU A 297 -9.08 -8.14 -12.94
N SER A 298 -8.75 -9.37 -13.36
CA SER A 298 -7.56 -9.63 -14.17
C SER A 298 -7.62 -8.96 -15.55
N LYS A 299 -8.81 -8.96 -16.18
CA LYS A 299 -9.05 -8.26 -17.45
C LYS A 299 -8.87 -6.76 -17.29
N TRP A 300 -9.46 -6.18 -16.24
CA TRP A 300 -9.32 -4.75 -15.96
C TRP A 300 -7.86 -4.36 -15.68
N LEU A 301 -7.12 -5.13 -14.86
CA LEU A 301 -5.70 -4.88 -14.60
C LEU A 301 -4.88 -4.89 -15.89
N PHE A 302 -5.13 -5.86 -16.78
CA PHE A 302 -4.46 -5.96 -18.07
C PHE A 302 -4.77 -4.79 -19.00
N HIS A 303 -6.05 -4.39 -19.10
CA HIS A 303 -6.46 -3.20 -19.87
C HIS A 303 -5.90 -1.90 -19.30
N PHE A 304 -5.77 -1.81 -17.97
CA PHE A 304 -5.15 -0.67 -17.32
C PHE A 304 -3.67 -0.56 -17.70
N ASN A 305 -2.94 -1.67 -17.62
CA ASN A 305 -1.57 -1.76 -18.11
C ASN A 305 -1.21 -3.24 -18.41
N PRO A 306 -0.78 -3.59 -19.64
CA PRO A 306 -0.43 -4.97 -20.00
C PRO A 306 0.68 -5.62 -19.16
N GLU A 307 1.50 -4.83 -18.45
CA GLU A 307 2.50 -5.32 -17.49
C GLU A 307 1.87 -5.90 -16.22
N LEU A 308 0.59 -5.64 -15.96
CA LEU A 308 -0.22 -6.27 -14.93
C LEU A 308 -0.90 -7.54 -15.46
N LYS A 309 -0.08 -8.44 -15.99
CA LYS A 309 -0.49 -9.78 -16.41
C LYS A 309 -0.17 -10.79 -15.31
N ALA A 310 -1.17 -11.57 -14.88
CA ALA A 310 -0.95 -12.69 -13.96
C ALA A 310 -0.08 -13.78 -14.61
N SER A 311 0.70 -14.46 -13.79
CA SER A 311 1.48 -15.64 -14.22
C SER A 311 0.67 -16.95 -14.17
N SER A 312 -0.60 -16.90 -13.78
CA SER A 312 -1.48 -18.06 -13.63
C SER A 312 -1.92 -18.63 -14.98
N LYS A 313 -1.77 -19.95 -15.16
CA LYS A 313 -2.10 -20.65 -16.42
C LYS A 313 -3.59 -20.55 -16.76
N GLU A 314 -4.44 -20.49 -15.75
CA GLU A 314 -5.89 -20.38 -15.84
C GLU A 314 -6.36 -19.11 -16.55
N LEU A 315 -5.51 -18.07 -16.59
CA LEU A 315 -5.80 -16.80 -17.24
C LEU A 315 -5.14 -16.66 -18.61
N GLU A 316 -4.38 -17.65 -19.10
CA GLU A 316 -3.70 -17.57 -20.40
C GLU A 316 -4.69 -17.33 -21.54
N SER A 317 -5.77 -18.11 -21.62
CA SER A 317 -6.82 -17.92 -22.62
C SER A 317 -7.48 -16.54 -22.53
N VAL A 318 -7.73 -16.06 -21.31
CA VAL A 318 -8.30 -14.73 -21.07
C VAL A 318 -7.39 -13.66 -21.68
N TYR A 319 -6.08 -13.73 -21.43
CA TYR A 319 -5.14 -12.75 -21.96
C TYR A 319 -4.92 -12.88 -23.47
N ASP A 320 -4.96 -14.10 -24.02
CA ASP A 320 -4.82 -14.33 -25.45
C ASP A 320 -5.99 -13.71 -26.23
N ASP A 321 -7.22 -13.86 -25.72
CA ASP A 321 -8.41 -13.22 -26.29
C ASP A 321 -8.32 -11.69 -26.26
N LEU A 322 -7.84 -11.11 -25.15
CA LEU A 322 -7.65 -9.67 -25.03
C LEU A 322 -6.53 -9.15 -25.95
N SER A 323 -5.42 -9.88 -26.04
CA SER A 323 -4.27 -9.51 -26.87
C SER A 323 -4.58 -9.56 -28.36
N GLN A 324 -5.52 -10.40 -28.80
CA GLN A 324 -5.99 -10.41 -30.20
C GLN A 324 -6.81 -9.16 -30.53
N ASN A 325 -7.55 -8.60 -29.57
CA ASN A 325 -8.35 -7.39 -29.74
C ASN A 325 -7.52 -6.10 -29.63
N GLU A 326 -6.41 -6.10 -28.87
CA GLU A 326 -5.56 -4.93 -28.65
C GLU A 326 -4.42 -4.75 -29.69
N LYS A 327 -4.25 -5.71 -30.61
CA LYS A 327 -3.19 -5.71 -31.65
C LYS A 327 -3.26 -4.57 -32.68
N GLN A 328 -4.21 -3.64 -32.56
CA GLN A 328 -4.27 -2.44 -33.42
C GLN A 328 -3.58 -1.18 -32.84
N LEU A 329 -2.99 -1.22 -31.64
CA LEU A 329 -2.43 -0.01 -31.01
C LEU A 329 -0.97 -0.09 -30.51
N VAL A 330 -0.29 -1.23 -30.64
CA VAL A 330 1.11 -1.39 -30.16
C VAL A 330 2.06 -1.75 -31.30
N ILE A 331 2.13 -0.88 -32.32
CA ILE A 331 3.27 -0.82 -33.25
C ILE A 331 3.75 0.63 -33.30
N ALA A 332 4.17 1.15 -32.15
CA ALA A 332 4.97 2.36 -32.05
C ALA A 332 5.44 2.46 -30.60
N ASN A 333 6.69 2.12 -30.31
CA ASN A 333 7.55 2.74 -29.27
C ASN A 333 8.76 1.89 -28.83
N ASN A 334 8.96 0.66 -29.34
CA ASN A 334 10.10 -0.18 -28.90
C ASN A 334 11.31 -0.22 -29.86
N SER A 335 11.53 0.78 -30.71
CA SER A 335 12.63 0.76 -31.69
C SER A 335 13.69 1.86 -31.54
N GLN A 336 13.82 2.50 -30.38
CA GLN A 336 15.01 3.30 -30.09
C GLN A 336 15.69 2.81 -28.81
N ASN A 337 16.95 2.39 -28.95
CA ASN A 337 17.95 2.16 -27.90
C ASN A 337 17.97 0.84 -27.09
N GLY A 338 17.49 -0.28 -27.64
CA GLY A 338 17.71 -1.60 -27.02
C GLY A 338 19.19 -1.91 -26.71
N ASP A 339 20.09 -1.56 -27.63
CA ASP A 339 21.54 -1.79 -27.48
C ASP A 339 22.16 -0.92 -26.39
N PHE A 340 21.80 0.37 -26.31
CA PHE A 340 22.23 1.25 -25.23
C PHE A 340 21.82 0.72 -23.85
N VAL A 341 20.54 0.35 -23.69
CA VAL A 341 20.02 -0.17 -22.42
C VAL A 341 20.72 -1.48 -22.04
N ASN A 342 20.94 -2.37 -23.01
CA ASN A 342 21.65 -3.62 -22.78
C ASN A 342 23.13 -3.39 -22.45
N CYS A 343 23.78 -2.38 -23.06
CA CYS A 343 25.12 -1.95 -22.68
C CYS A 343 25.19 -1.48 -21.23
N CYS A 344 24.20 -0.68 -20.82
CA CYS A 344 24.13 -0.18 -19.46
C CYS A 344 23.89 -1.32 -18.46
N ARG A 345 22.98 -2.26 -18.78
CA ARG A 345 22.76 -3.47 -17.98
C ARG A 345 24.02 -4.34 -17.89
N LEU A 346 24.79 -4.47 -18.97
CA LEU A 346 26.06 -5.17 -18.96
C LEU A 346 27.02 -4.55 -17.94
N LEU A 347 27.27 -3.24 -18.03
CA LEU A 347 28.20 -2.57 -17.13
C LEU A 347 27.72 -2.58 -15.67
N VAL A 348 26.42 -2.39 -15.42
CA VAL A 348 25.84 -2.53 -14.08
C VAL A 348 26.02 -3.96 -13.55
N SER A 349 25.73 -4.98 -14.36
CA SER A 349 25.86 -6.38 -13.95
C SER A 349 27.32 -6.74 -13.62
N LEU A 350 28.29 -6.17 -14.34
CA LEU A 350 29.72 -6.33 -14.06
C LEU A 350 30.11 -5.72 -12.72
N LEU A 351 29.43 -4.67 -12.26
CA LEU A 351 29.72 -4.00 -10.99
C LEU A 351 28.95 -4.60 -9.80
N THR A 352 27.81 -5.25 -10.03
CA THR A 352 26.96 -5.80 -8.97
C THR A 352 27.11 -7.32 -8.77
N THR A 353 27.57 -8.06 -9.79
CA THR A 353 27.74 -9.52 -9.70
C THR A 353 28.98 -9.88 -8.87
N LYS A 354 28.83 -10.77 -7.89
CA LYS A 354 29.95 -11.28 -7.09
C LYS A 354 30.67 -12.43 -7.81
N PHE A 355 31.71 -12.11 -8.57
CA PHE A 355 32.53 -13.11 -9.24
C PHE A 355 33.47 -13.83 -8.27
N LYS A 356 33.45 -15.16 -8.27
CA LYS A 356 34.40 -15.98 -7.50
C LYS A 356 35.67 -16.18 -8.33
N VAL A 357 36.71 -15.39 -8.06
CA VAL A 357 38.02 -15.51 -8.73
C VAL A 357 38.92 -16.41 -7.88
N SER A 358 39.24 -17.61 -8.37
CA SER A 358 39.88 -18.70 -7.60
C SER A 358 41.38 -18.50 -7.31
N THR A 359 42.05 -17.54 -7.94
CA THR A 359 43.51 -17.34 -7.78
C THR A 359 43.88 -15.90 -7.40
N ALA A 360 44.81 -15.75 -6.46
CA ALA A 360 45.27 -14.45 -5.95
C ALA A 360 46.04 -13.61 -6.99
N PHE A 361 46.56 -14.23 -8.05
CA PHE A 361 47.42 -13.59 -9.07
C PHE A 361 46.65 -12.99 -10.27
N THR A 362 45.31 -13.09 -10.29
CA THR A 362 44.46 -12.63 -11.40
C THR A 362 43.40 -11.59 -10.98
N LYS A 363 43.45 -11.09 -9.74
CA LYS A 363 42.49 -10.09 -9.26
C LYS A 363 42.78 -8.72 -9.87
N LYS A 364 41.97 -8.32 -10.85
CA LYS A 364 41.89 -6.91 -11.28
C LYS A 364 40.59 -6.31 -10.76
N THR A 365 40.73 -5.21 -10.05
CA THR A 365 39.59 -4.42 -9.56
C THR A 365 39.37 -3.26 -10.50
N TYR A 366 38.15 -3.15 -11.02
CA TYR A 366 37.72 -2.01 -11.82
C TYR A 366 36.75 -1.19 -10.99
N SER A 367 36.83 0.14 -11.15
CA SER A 367 35.98 1.07 -10.42
C SER A 367 35.22 1.97 -11.38
N LEU A 368 34.02 2.33 -10.96
CA LEU A 368 33.20 3.37 -11.56
C LEU A 368 32.77 4.30 -10.44
N TRP A 369 33.26 5.53 -10.49
CA TRP A 369 33.06 6.54 -9.44
C TRP A 369 33.45 6.03 -8.06
N ASP A 370 32.49 5.74 -7.18
CA ASP A 370 32.70 5.35 -5.80
C ASP A 370 32.45 3.86 -5.51
N THR A 371 32.12 3.09 -6.57
CA THR A 371 31.91 1.64 -6.56
C THR A 371 33.04 0.93 -7.31
N SER A 372 33.39 -0.27 -6.85
CA SER A 372 34.36 -1.13 -7.52
C SER A 372 33.98 -2.59 -7.41
N ASN A 373 34.35 -3.38 -8.40
CA ASN A 373 34.22 -4.83 -8.34
C ASN A 373 35.48 -5.53 -8.85
N THR A 374 35.74 -6.71 -8.30
CA THR A 374 36.81 -7.59 -8.79
C THR A 374 36.20 -8.55 -9.81
N ILE A 375 36.63 -8.42 -11.06
CA ILE A 375 36.13 -9.21 -12.19
C ILE A 375 37.23 -10.10 -12.77
N LEU A 376 36.84 -11.01 -13.67
CA LEU A 376 37.80 -11.81 -14.45
C LEU A 376 38.67 -10.91 -15.35
N PRO A 377 39.98 -11.18 -15.49
CA PRO A 377 40.87 -10.42 -16.35
C PRO A 377 40.39 -10.27 -17.80
N GLU A 378 39.79 -11.33 -18.34
CA GLU A 378 39.27 -11.44 -19.71
C GLU A 378 38.09 -10.49 -19.99
N LEU A 379 37.38 -10.06 -18.95
CA LEU A 379 36.29 -9.09 -19.04
C LEU A 379 36.78 -7.66 -18.81
N GLY A 380 38.07 -7.48 -18.50
CA GLY A 380 38.67 -6.18 -18.21
C GLY A 380 38.60 -5.20 -19.38
N ASP A 381 38.71 -5.72 -20.60
CA ASP A 381 38.68 -4.91 -21.83
C ASP A 381 37.33 -4.20 -22.01
N ILE A 382 36.24 -4.74 -21.45
CA ILE A 382 34.93 -4.10 -21.43
C ILE A 382 35.01 -2.75 -20.70
N PHE A 383 35.71 -2.69 -19.55
CA PHE A 383 35.89 -1.43 -18.82
C PHE A 383 36.79 -0.46 -19.58
N THR A 384 37.84 -0.96 -20.22
CA THR A 384 38.74 -0.14 -21.04
C THR A 384 38.00 0.55 -22.19
N ILE A 385 37.01 -0.12 -22.79
CA ILE A 385 36.18 0.42 -23.87
C ILE A 385 35.11 1.37 -23.32
N LEU A 386 34.36 0.95 -22.29
CA LEU A 386 33.16 1.67 -21.86
C LEU A 386 33.45 2.86 -20.93
N LEU A 387 34.42 2.77 -20.01
CA LEU A 387 34.66 3.84 -19.03
C LEU A 387 34.96 5.21 -19.65
N PRO A 388 35.82 5.33 -20.69
CA PRO A 388 36.08 6.63 -21.33
C PRO A 388 34.81 7.24 -21.96
N LEU A 389 33.93 6.40 -22.51
CA LEU A 389 32.66 6.81 -23.10
C LEU A 389 31.68 7.30 -22.03
N VAL A 390 31.66 6.64 -20.86
CA VAL A 390 30.87 7.07 -19.70
C VAL A 390 31.35 8.41 -19.15
N ILE A 391 32.67 8.58 -18.97
CA ILE A 391 33.26 9.83 -18.49
C ILE A 391 32.99 10.98 -19.48
N SER A 392 33.03 10.69 -20.78
CA SER A 392 32.78 11.67 -21.84
C SER A 392 31.29 11.92 -22.15
N ASN A 393 30.37 11.27 -21.42
CA ASN A 393 28.91 11.39 -21.57
C ASN A 393 28.40 11.13 -23.00
N ARG A 394 28.81 10.01 -23.62
CA ARG A 394 28.47 9.65 -25.02
C ARG A 394 27.55 8.42 -25.11
N PRO A 395 26.22 8.59 -24.97
CA PRO A 395 25.27 7.46 -24.96
C PRO A 395 25.19 6.70 -26.30
N ASP A 396 25.25 7.41 -27.44
CA ASP A 396 25.17 6.76 -28.75
C ASP A 396 26.39 5.85 -29.01
N ALA A 397 27.59 6.31 -28.62
CA ALA A 397 28.81 5.53 -28.74
C ALA A 397 28.81 4.28 -27.83
N LEU A 398 28.08 4.28 -26.72
CA LEU A 398 27.90 3.09 -25.89
C LEU A 398 27.02 2.05 -26.60
N ALA A 399 25.97 2.49 -27.30
CA ALA A 399 25.11 1.60 -28.08
C ALA A 399 25.91 0.89 -29.19
N ASP A 400 26.79 1.62 -29.87
CA ASP A 400 27.67 1.08 -30.90
C ASP A 400 28.69 0.09 -30.31
N ALA A 401 29.39 0.49 -29.24
CA ALA A 401 30.40 -0.33 -28.58
C ALA A 401 29.83 -1.66 -28.03
N TYR A 402 28.55 -1.69 -27.64
CA TYR A 402 27.91 -2.89 -27.12
C TYR A 402 27.94 -4.06 -28.10
N LYS A 403 27.67 -3.81 -29.39
CA LYS A 403 27.66 -4.84 -30.43
C LYS A 403 29.04 -5.48 -30.57
N ASP A 404 30.07 -4.65 -30.59
CA ASP A 404 31.47 -5.07 -30.68
C ASP A 404 31.87 -5.85 -29.43
N ILE A 405 31.48 -5.40 -28.23
CA ILE A 405 31.73 -6.12 -26.98
C ILE A 405 31.09 -7.52 -26.97
N ILE A 406 29.83 -7.64 -27.41
CA ILE A 406 29.15 -8.94 -27.45
C ILE A 406 29.85 -9.89 -28.42
N LYS A 407 30.23 -9.38 -29.60
CA LYS A 407 30.83 -10.18 -30.68
C LYS A 407 32.29 -10.55 -30.39
N ASP A 408 33.09 -9.60 -29.95
CA ASP A 408 34.55 -9.72 -29.90
C ASP A 408 35.07 -10.06 -28.50
N ILE A 409 34.26 -9.87 -27.45
CA ILE A 409 34.65 -10.22 -26.07
C ILE A 409 33.74 -11.32 -25.50
N ILE A 410 32.43 -11.06 -25.34
CA ILE A 410 31.54 -12.00 -24.61
C ILE A 410 31.39 -13.34 -25.33
N THR A 411 31.19 -13.33 -26.65
CA THR A 411 30.99 -14.57 -27.42
C THR A 411 32.24 -15.47 -27.40
N PRO A 412 33.46 -14.96 -27.66
CA PRO A 412 34.69 -15.74 -27.53
C PRO A 412 34.94 -16.23 -26.10
N VAL A 413 34.81 -15.35 -25.10
CA VAL A 413 35.02 -15.70 -23.69
C VAL A 413 34.04 -16.80 -23.26
N SER A 414 32.77 -16.72 -23.65
CA SER A 414 31.74 -17.73 -23.37
C SER A 414 32.02 -19.09 -24.04
N ALA A 415 32.64 -19.10 -25.22
CA ALA A 415 32.94 -20.31 -25.97
C ALA A 415 34.23 -21.03 -25.52
N ASP A 416 35.11 -20.37 -24.77
CA ASP A 416 36.40 -20.92 -24.34
C ASP A 416 36.23 -22.05 -23.29
N LYS A 417 36.59 -23.27 -23.71
CA LYS A 417 36.59 -24.50 -22.88
C LYS A 417 38.00 -25.00 -22.55
N SER A 418 39.00 -24.12 -22.59
CA SER A 418 40.36 -24.48 -22.23
C SER A 418 40.47 -24.99 -20.78
N TRP A 419 41.52 -25.75 -20.48
CA TRP A 419 41.78 -26.26 -19.14
C TRP A 419 41.93 -25.11 -18.10
N TYR A 420 42.40 -23.94 -18.56
CA TYR A 420 42.55 -22.75 -17.74
C TYR A 420 41.19 -22.16 -17.35
N THR A 421 40.22 -22.09 -18.26
CA THR A 421 38.87 -21.60 -17.94
C THR A 421 38.12 -22.57 -17.04
N TRP A 422 38.29 -23.89 -17.24
CA TRP A 422 37.73 -24.91 -16.35
C TRP A 422 38.26 -24.79 -14.91
N ALA A 423 39.54 -24.45 -14.73
CA ALA A 423 40.16 -24.30 -13.41
C ALA A 423 39.88 -22.93 -12.72
N THR A 424 39.47 -21.90 -13.49
CA THR A 424 39.37 -20.52 -12.98
C THR A 424 37.95 -19.97 -12.90
N ARG A 425 37.00 -20.49 -13.68
CA ARG A 425 35.62 -19.98 -13.71
C ARG A 425 34.70 -20.82 -12.85
N SER A 426 33.91 -20.14 -12.01
CA SER A 426 32.84 -20.78 -11.24
C SER A 426 31.61 -21.04 -12.11
N GLU A 427 30.75 -21.97 -11.69
CA GLU A 427 29.48 -22.26 -12.37
C GLU A 427 28.60 -21.00 -12.50
N GLU A 428 28.58 -20.14 -11.47
CA GLU A 428 27.82 -18.88 -11.51
C GLU A 428 28.37 -17.91 -12.57
N THR A 429 29.68 -17.93 -12.81
CA THR A 429 30.32 -17.10 -13.82
C THR A 429 30.02 -17.60 -15.24
N ILE A 430 30.00 -18.92 -15.43
CA ILE A 430 29.59 -19.54 -16.70
C ILE A 430 28.13 -19.21 -16.99
N LYS A 431 27.26 -19.34 -15.98
CA LYS A 431 25.84 -18.96 -16.09
C LYS A 431 25.67 -17.48 -16.44
N TRP A 432 26.42 -16.59 -15.79
CA TRP A 432 26.40 -15.16 -16.10
C TRP A 432 26.76 -14.90 -17.57
N LEU A 433 27.84 -15.50 -18.08
CA LEU A 433 28.27 -15.34 -19.48
C LEU A 433 27.19 -15.81 -20.47
N ASP A 434 26.55 -16.95 -20.21
CA ASP A 434 25.43 -17.43 -21.05
C ASP A 434 24.25 -16.46 -21.03
N LEU A 435 23.86 -15.96 -19.86
CA LEU A 435 22.74 -15.03 -19.75
C LEU A 435 23.04 -13.69 -20.45
N VAL A 436 24.25 -13.15 -20.31
CA VAL A 436 24.68 -11.92 -21.00
C VAL A 436 24.69 -12.13 -22.51
N LYS A 437 25.28 -13.23 -23.00
CA LYS A 437 25.34 -13.55 -24.43
C LYS A 437 23.95 -13.64 -25.07
N ASN A 438 22.97 -14.11 -24.32
CA ASN A 438 21.58 -14.27 -24.77
C ASN A 438 20.68 -13.06 -24.43
N ASN A 439 21.23 -11.94 -23.96
CA ASN A 439 20.50 -10.73 -23.55
C ASN A 439 19.48 -10.95 -22.42
N ARG A 440 19.71 -11.93 -21.54
CA ARG A 440 18.80 -12.33 -20.45
C ARG A 440 19.20 -11.69 -19.11
N PHE A 441 19.41 -10.37 -19.11
CA PHE A 441 19.86 -9.61 -17.92
C PHE A 441 18.88 -9.67 -16.73
N ASN A 442 17.58 -9.78 -17.00
CA ASN A 442 16.58 -9.91 -15.94
C ASN A 442 16.77 -11.20 -15.11
N GLU A 443 17.24 -12.29 -15.73
CA GLU A 443 17.55 -13.55 -15.04
C GLU A 443 18.83 -13.46 -14.19
N ILE A 444 19.72 -12.50 -14.52
CA ILE A 444 20.87 -12.12 -13.67
C ILE A 444 20.38 -11.25 -12.49
N GLY A 445 19.17 -10.70 -12.59
CA GLY A 445 18.66 -9.72 -11.63
C GLY A 445 19.17 -8.30 -11.89
N THR A 446 19.63 -7.99 -13.11
CA THR A 446 20.12 -6.66 -13.47
C THR A 446 19.10 -5.88 -14.29
N TYR A 447 18.78 -4.68 -13.81
CA TYR A 447 17.81 -3.77 -14.41
C TYR A 447 18.41 -2.39 -14.66
N TRP A 448 17.80 -1.66 -15.61
CA TRP A 448 18.20 -0.30 -15.94
C TRP A 448 16.96 0.59 -16.07
N PHE A 449 16.96 1.69 -15.32
CA PHE A 449 15.86 2.66 -15.28
C PHE A 449 16.41 4.09 -15.12
N GLU A 450 15.64 5.08 -15.56
CA GLU A 450 15.97 6.47 -15.29
C GLU A 450 15.86 6.78 -13.78
N PRO A 451 16.79 7.56 -13.18
CA PRO A 451 16.76 7.91 -11.77
C PRO A 451 15.44 8.52 -11.30
N GLU A 452 14.84 9.38 -12.13
CA GLU A 452 13.60 10.09 -11.84
C GLU A 452 12.41 9.13 -11.75
N LEU A 453 12.38 8.13 -12.64
CA LEU A 453 11.40 7.04 -12.63
C LEU A 453 11.55 6.18 -11.38
N LEU A 454 12.78 5.78 -11.04
CA LEU A 454 13.08 5.01 -9.83
C LEU A 454 12.66 5.76 -8.57
N PHE A 455 13.01 7.04 -8.49
CA PHE A 455 12.66 7.88 -7.34
C PHE A 455 11.15 7.97 -7.15
N SER A 456 10.41 8.22 -8.24
CA SER A 456 8.95 8.29 -8.21
C SER A 456 8.31 6.96 -7.79
N ALA A 457 8.77 5.84 -8.35
CA ALA A 457 8.27 4.51 -7.97
C ALA A 457 8.56 4.17 -6.50
N LEU A 458 9.74 4.52 -5.98
CA LEU A 458 10.13 4.29 -4.59
C LEU A 458 9.29 5.12 -3.60
N LEU A 459 8.90 6.34 -3.97
CA LEU A 459 7.97 7.15 -3.16
C LEU A 459 6.58 6.52 -3.09
N LEU A 460 6.12 5.92 -4.18
CA LEU A 460 4.81 5.25 -4.28
C LEU A 460 4.80 3.84 -3.69
N PHE A 461 5.97 3.26 -3.42
CA PHE A 461 6.07 1.87 -2.94
C PHE A 461 5.62 1.76 -1.49
N ASN A 462 4.36 1.37 -1.30
CA ASN A 462 3.76 1.25 0.01
C ASN A 462 4.14 -0.09 0.69
N THR A 463 4.81 -0.01 1.84
CA THR A 463 5.16 -1.18 2.65
C THR A 463 4.94 -0.93 4.14
N ASN A 464 4.34 -1.92 4.81
CA ASN A 464 4.19 -1.93 6.27
C ASN A 464 5.47 -2.42 6.99
N HIS A 465 6.49 -2.86 6.25
CA HIS A 465 7.75 -3.35 6.84
C HIS A 465 8.68 -2.17 7.17
N HIS A 466 8.83 -1.85 8.45
CA HIS A 466 9.69 -0.76 8.92
C HIS A 466 11.14 -0.85 8.43
N SER A 467 11.72 -2.05 8.40
CA SER A 467 13.09 -2.28 7.92
C SER A 467 13.23 -2.00 6.42
N LEU A 468 12.24 -2.40 5.61
CA LEU A 468 12.21 -2.11 4.18
C LEU A 468 12.03 -0.62 3.92
N LYS A 469 11.11 0.03 4.66
CA LYS A 469 10.92 1.49 4.59
C LYS A 469 12.21 2.25 4.91
N ALA A 470 12.96 1.81 5.92
CA ALA A 470 14.26 2.41 6.24
C ALA A 470 15.27 2.25 5.10
N ARG A 471 15.33 1.07 4.46
CA ARG A 471 16.20 0.84 3.30
C ARG A 471 15.80 1.66 2.07
N ILE A 472 14.50 1.82 1.80
CA ILE A 472 13.98 2.69 0.74
C ILE A 472 14.39 4.14 1.00
N ASN A 473 14.22 4.62 2.24
CA ASN A 473 14.62 5.96 2.63
C ASN A 473 16.13 6.22 2.47
N LEU A 474 16.96 5.21 2.74
CA LEU A 474 18.40 5.30 2.48
C LEU A 474 18.69 5.40 0.98
N LEU A 475 18.05 4.57 0.15
CA LEU A 475 18.22 4.63 -1.30
C LEU A 475 17.74 5.96 -1.89
N LEU A 476 16.61 6.49 -1.42
CA LEU A 476 16.11 7.81 -1.83
C LEU A 476 17.09 8.93 -1.44
N ASP A 477 17.69 8.87 -0.24
CA ASP A 477 18.75 9.81 0.17
C ASP A 477 19.98 9.68 -0.75
N ASP A 478 20.39 8.46 -1.10
CA ASP A 478 21.54 8.21 -1.96
C ASP A 478 21.30 8.66 -3.42
N ILE A 479 20.06 8.55 -3.93
CA ILE A 479 19.67 9.09 -5.24
C ILE A 479 19.78 10.61 -5.23
N ILE A 480 19.20 11.27 -4.23
CA ILE A 480 19.31 12.74 -4.07
C ILE A 480 20.77 13.16 -3.99
N GLN A 481 21.56 12.48 -3.17
CA GLN A 481 22.99 12.79 -3.04
C GLN A 481 23.70 12.66 -4.38
N THR A 482 23.41 11.61 -5.16
CA THR A 482 23.99 11.39 -6.50
C THR A 482 23.62 12.51 -7.47
N CYS A 483 22.33 12.86 -7.54
CA CYS A 483 21.83 13.89 -8.44
C CYS A 483 22.31 15.29 -8.07
N ALA A 484 22.68 15.51 -6.80
CA ALA A 484 23.26 16.77 -6.32
C ALA A 484 24.74 16.98 -6.70
N GLN A 485 25.44 15.94 -7.19
CA GLN A 485 26.86 16.04 -7.52
C GLN A 485 27.09 16.73 -8.86
N ASP A 486 28.21 17.45 -8.97
CA ASP A 486 28.72 17.97 -10.23
C ASP A 486 29.42 16.85 -11.03
N GLN A 487 28.62 15.96 -11.60
CA GLN A 487 29.03 14.88 -12.49
C GLN A 487 28.15 14.87 -13.74
N ASN A 488 28.60 14.22 -14.81
CA ASN A 488 27.79 14.07 -16.01
C ASN A 488 26.57 13.15 -15.75
N GLU A 489 25.53 13.31 -16.56
CA GLU A 489 24.25 12.61 -16.36
C GLU A 489 24.37 11.09 -16.45
N LEU A 490 25.15 10.58 -17.40
CA LEU A 490 25.36 9.14 -17.56
C LEU A 490 26.05 8.53 -16.33
N MET A 491 27.02 9.23 -15.74
CA MET A 491 27.71 8.81 -14.51
C MET A 491 26.74 8.74 -13.31
N LYS A 492 25.85 9.74 -13.18
CA LYS A 492 24.78 9.74 -12.17
C LYS A 492 23.83 8.56 -12.37
N GLN A 493 23.38 8.32 -13.61
CA GLN A 493 22.50 7.20 -13.95
C GLN A 493 23.12 5.85 -13.60
N PHE A 494 24.41 5.64 -13.93
CA PHE A 494 25.09 4.39 -13.57
C PHE A 494 25.15 4.17 -12.07
N ARG A 495 25.57 5.19 -11.29
CA ARG A 495 25.64 5.07 -9.84
C ARG A 495 24.28 4.74 -9.23
N VAL A 496 23.22 5.45 -9.63
CA VAL A 496 21.86 5.18 -9.15
C VAL A 496 21.43 3.75 -9.47
N ASN A 497 21.66 3.27 -10.71
CA ASN A 497 21.28 1.92 -11.10
C ASN A 497 22.10 0.85 -10.38
N ILE A 498 23.38 1.06 -10.09
CA ILE A 498 24.19 0.14 -9.28
C ILE A 498 23.59 0.01 -7.88
N LEU A 499 23.34 1.13 -7.21
CA LEU A 499 22.74 1.14 -5.87
C LEU A 499 21.35 0.50 -5.84
N PHE A 500 20.54 0.77 -6.87
CA PHE A 500 19.22 0.19 -7.00
C PHE A 500 19.27 -1.34 -7.17
N ASN A 501 20.18 -1.85 -8.01
CA ASN A 501 20.32 -3.30 -8.21
C ASN A 501 20.86 -3.99 -6.94
N GLU A 502 21.79 -3.37 -6.21
CA GLU A 502 22.23 -3.84 -4.90
C GLU A 502 21.08 -3.86 -3.88
N PHE A 503 20.25 -2.82 -3.87
CA PHE A 503 19.05 -2.76 -3.06
C PHE A 503 18.08 -3.90 -3.40
N LEU A 504 17.80 -4.12 -4.69
CA LEU A 504 16.93 -5.20 -5.18
C LEU A 504 17.43 -6.58 -4.76
N MET A 505 18.74 -6.87 -4.88
CA MET A 505 19.32 -8.15 -4.47
C MET A 505 19.11 -8.46 -2.98
N GLY A 506 18.95 -7.42 -2.15
CA GLY A 506 18.65 -7.58 -0.73
C GLY A 506 17.16 -7.71 -0.41
N LEU A 507 16.24 -7.67 -1.38
CA LEU A 507 14.80 -7.82 -1.17
C LEU A 507 14.36 -9.28 -1.20
N SER A 508 13.21 -9.57 -0.61
CA SER A 508 12.53 -10.83 -0.89
C SER A 508 11.98 -10.84 -2.32
N VAL A 509 11.86 -12.02 -2.92
CA VAL A 509 11.31 -12.19 -4.28
C VAL A 509 9.97 -11.48 -4.44
N HIS A 510 9.09 -11.59 -3.44
CA HIS A 510 7.80 -10.89 -3.41
C HIS A 510 7.95 -9.36 -3.52
N HIS A 511 8.81 -8.73 -2.71
CA HIS A 511 9.01 -7.28 -2.77
C HIS A 511 9.69 -6.84 -4.07
N GLN A 512 10.61 -7.64 -4.58
CA GLN A 512 11.27 -7.38 -5.86
C GLN A 512 10.25 -7.36 -7.01
N THR A 513 9.40 -8.39 -7.12
CA THR A 513 8.36 -8.47 -8.15
C THR A 513 7.40 -7.29 -8.08
N ASN A 514 6.91 -6.95 -6.88
CA ASN A 514 5.97 -5.84 -6.70
C ASN A 514 6.59 -4.48 -7.04
N LEU A 515 7.85 -4.24 -6.67
CA LEU A 515 8.55 -3.00 -7.00
C LEU A 515 8.82 -2.89 -8.51
N LEU A 516 9.25 -3.97 -9.15
CA LEU A 516 9.48 -3.99 -10.60
C LEU A 516 8.18 -3.76 -11.38
N ARG A 517 7.07 -4.37 -10.95
CA ARG A 517 5.73 -4.08 -11.50
C ARG A 517 5.40 -2.59 -11.35
N LEU A 518 5.59 -2.03 -10.16
CA LEU A 518 5.31 -0.61 -9.90
C LEU A 518 6.15 0.34 -10.77
N ILE A 519 7.44 0.06 -10.94
CA ILE A 519 8.32 0.90 -11.80
C ILE A 519 7.78 0.94 -13.23
N LYS A 520 7.30 -0.18 -13.76
CA LYS A 520 6.71 -0.24 -15.11
C LYS A 520 5.35 0.46 -15.23
N LEU A 521 4.65 0.66 -14.13
CA LEU A 521 3.40 1.44 -14.10
C LEU A 521 3.64 2.95 -14.09
N CYS A 522 4.82 3.38 -13.65
CA CYS A 522 5.15 4.80 -13.58
C CYS A 522 5.41 5.34 -15.00
N ASP A 523 4.89 6.53 -15.30
CA ASP A 523 5.15 7.21 -16.58
C ASP A 523 6.48 8.00 -16.47
N PRO A 524 7.46 7.76 -17.36
CA PRO A 524 8.73 8.50 -17.38
C PRO A 524 8.58 10.01 -17.54
N LYS A 525 7.57 10.49 -18.30
CA LYS A 525 7.42 11.93 -18.58
C LYS A 525 7.04 12.73 -17.32
N PRO A 526 5.95 12.41 -16.59
CA PRO A 526 5.66 13.03 -15.30
C PRO A 526 6.78 12.84 -14.27
N ALA A 527 7.40 11.65 -14.23
CA ALA A 527 8.48 11.38 -13.29
C ALA A 527 9.64 12.36 -13.45
N LYS A 528 10.02 12.66 -14.71
CA LYS A 528 11.07 13.62 -15.04
C LYS A 528 10.65 15.08 -14.77
N ILE A 529 9.44 15.46 -15.15
CA ILE A 529 8.93 16.83 -14.94
C ILE A 529 8.84 17.17 -13.45
N ASN A 530 8.33 16.24 -12.64
CA ASN A 530 8.08 16.44 -11.22
C ASN A 530 9.27 16.03 -10.33
N PHE A 531 10.42 15.65 -10.91
CA PHE A 531 11.53 15.07 -10.14
C PHE A 531 12.03 15.99 -9.03
N LEU A 532 12.22 17.27 -9.34
CA LEU A 532 12.73 18.25 -8.38
C LEU A 532 11.73 18.49 -7.24
N ASP A 533 10.44 18.60 -7.57
CA ASP A 533 9.36 18.77 -6.60
C ASP A 533 9.20 17.53 -5.70
N ASN A 534 9.36 16.34 -6.28
CA ASN A 534 9.36 15.07 -5.54
C ASN A 534 10.55 15.01 -4.56
N CYS A 535 11.74 15.43 -4.98
CA CYS A 535 12.91 15.52 -4.11
C CYS A 535 12.68 16.55 -2.98
N ALA A 536 12.16 17.74 -3.29
CA ALA A 536 11.85 18.77 -2.30
C ALA A 536 10.82 18.27 -1.27
N SER A 537 9.73 17.65 -1.75
CA SER A 537 8.68 17.08 -0.92
C SER A 537 9.21 15.97 -0.01
N TYR A 538 10.04 15.08 -0.55
CA TYR A 538 10.67 14.02 0.23
C TYR A 538 11.65 14.56 1.29
N ILE A 539 12.50 15.52 0.94
CA ILE A 539 13.41 16.16 1.90
C ILE A 539 12.58 16.83 3.00
N ASN A 540 11.53 17.58 2.66
CA ASN A 540 10.64 18.21 3.63
C ASN A 540 9.97 17.19 4.56
N TYR A 541 9.54 16.05 4.02
CA TYR A 541 9.04 14.93 4.82
C TYR A 541 10.09 14.40 5.80
N ARG A 542 11.33 14.19 5.34
CA ARG A 542 12.44 13.74 6.20
C ARG A 542 12.78 14.75 7.29
N LEU A 543 12.79 16.03 6.96
CA LEU A 543 12.97 17.12 7.93
C LEU A 543 11.84 17.11 8.98
N SER A 544 10.59 16.89 8.57
CA SER A 544 9.45 16.81 9.51
C SER A 544 9.65 15.73 10.55
N GLN A 545 10.19 14.56 10.15
CA GLN A 545 10.45 13.45 11.06
C GLN A 545 11.55 13.78 12.07
N LEU A 546 12.59 14.51 11.65
CA LEU A 546 13.70 14.91 12.52
C LEU A 546 13.28 15.96 13.57
N THR A 547 12.23 16.73 13.28
CA THR A 547 11.66 17.72 14.22
C THR A 547 10.71 17.11 15.26
N GLN A 548 10.33 15.84 15.13
CA GLN A 548 9.47 15.17 16.12
C GLN A 548 10.26 14.87 17.41
N LEU A 549 9.87 15.49 18.52
CA LEU A 549 10.41 15.19 19.85
C LEU A 549 9.90 13.83 20.36
N PRO A 550 10.76 12.98 20.95
CA PRO A 550 10.33 11.71 21.56
C PRO A 550 9.32 11.94 22.68
N THR A 551 8.24 11.15 22.68
CA THR A 551 7.13 11.20 23.64
C THR A 551 7.56 10.99 25.11
N GLU A 552 8.77 10.50 25.37
CA GLU A 552 9.27 10.10 26.69
C GLU A 552 9.75 11.26 27.58
N THR A 553 9.84 12.49 27.07
CA THR A 553 10.21 13.68 27.86
C THR A 553 9.04 14.64 28.11
N ARG A 554 7.81 14.11 28.15
CA ARG A 554 6.63 14.89 28.55
C ARG A 554 6.57 15.05 30.07
N THR A 555 7.37 15.96 30.62
CA THR A 555 7.00 16.61 31.87
C THR A 555 5.72 17.40 31.62
N VAL A 556 4.74 17.23 32.51
CA VAL A 556 3.42 17.85 32.46
C VAL A 556 3.57 19.37 32.51
N HIS A 557 3.68 20.00 31.34
CA HIS A 557 3.49 21.44 31.20
C HIS A 557 2.09 21.67 30.62
N PHE A 558 1.27 22.34 31.44
CA PHE A 558 -0.15 22.68 31.27
C PHE A 558 -0.49 23.53 30.02
N PHE A 559 0.50 23.83 29.17
CA PHE A 559 0.35 24.46 27.86
C PHE A 559 1.33 23.82 26.86
N SER A 560 1.13 22.55 26.51
CA SER A 560 1.79 21.94 25.34
C SER A 560 0.82 21.91 24.17
N GLY A 561 0.55 23.09 23.61
CA GLY A 561 0.06 23.16 22.24
C GLY A 561 1.03 22.36 21.36
N LEU A 562 0.51 21.35 20.66
CA LEU A 562 1.23 20.53 19.71
C LEU A 562 1.92 21.41 18.65
N TYR A 563 3.16 21.84 18.89
CA TYR A 563 4.01 22.36 17.83
C TYR A 563 4.56 21.17 17.04
N ARG A 564 3.72 20.55 16.21
CA ARG A 564 4.22 19.95 14.98
C ARG A 564 4.67 21.14 14.14
N LEU A 565 5.97 21.44 14.16
CA LEU A 565 6.55 22.36 13.18
C LEU A 565 6.30 21.71 11.82
N ASP A 566 5.34 22.26 11.08
CA ASP A 566 5.02 21.86 9.72
C ASP A 566 6.20 22.26 8.84
N SER A 567 7.22 21.38 8.77
CA SER A 567 8.45 21.67 8.04
C SER A 567 8.21 21.92 6.55
N ALA A 568 7.09 21.42 6.00
CA ALA A 568 6.64 21.74 4.65
C ALA A 568 6.28 23.23 4.47
N LYS A 569 6.02 23.96 5.56
CA LYS A 569 5.87 25.43 5.55
C LYS A 569 7.16 26.18 5.82
N LEU A 570 8.16 25.54 6.43
CA LEU A 570 9.43 26.18 6.81
C LEU A 570 10.41 26.28 5.65
N PHE A 571 10.54 25.19 4.89
CA PHE A 571 11.46 25.12 3.76
C PHE A 571 10.67 25.21 2.46
N LYS A 572 10.99 26.21 1.65
CA LYS A 572 10.33 26.43 0.36
C LYS A 572 11.35 26.31 -0.75
N LEU A 573 11.04 25.51 -1.76
CA LEU A 573 11.79 25.49 -3.01
C LEU A 573 11.47 26.77 -3.80
N PRO A 574 12.46 27.61 -4.12
CA PRO A 574 12.24 28.76 -4.99
C PRO A 574 11.92 28.31 -6.42
N PRO A 575 11.01 28.99 -7.14
CA PRO A 575 10.58 28.58 -8.49
C PRO A 575 11.68 28.69 -9.55
N ASP A 576 12.80 29.35 -9.26
CA ASP A 576 13.93 29.59 -10.17
C ASP A 576 15.01 28.50 -10.14
N LYS A 577 14.92 27.50 -9.25
CA LYS A 577 15.94 26.44 -9.15
C LYS A 577 15.80 25.41 -10.26
N LYS A 578 16.93 24.98 -10.81
CA LYS A 578 17.01 24.09 -11.97
C LYS A 578 17.49 22.67 -11.64
N ASP A 579 18.09 22.45 -10.47
CA ASP A 579 18.77 21.19 -10.14
C ASP A 579 18.78 20.89 -8.63
N VAL A 580 19.06 19.62 -8.28
CA VAL A 580 19.04 19.11 -6.91
C VAL A 580 20.14 19.71 -6.03
N GLY A 581 21.33 19.99 -6.60
CA GLY A 581 22.45 20.56 -5.87
C GLY A 581 22.15 21.97 -5.37
N SER A 582 21.65 22.83 -6.26
CA SER A 582 21.24 24.20 -5.92
C SER A 582 20.08 24.24 -4.92
N MET A 583 19.15 23.27 -4.97
CA MET A 583 18.10 23.09 -3.96
C MET A 583 18.66 22.79 -2.56
N ILE A 584 19.63 21.87 -2.44
CA ILE A 584 20.20 21.51 -1.12
C ILE A 584 20.96 22.70 -0.52
N VAL A 585 21.69 23.46 -1.34
CA VAL A 585 22.37 24.70 -0.89
C VAL A 585 21.35 25.71 -0.35
N GLU A 586 20.23 25.88 -1.05
CA GLU A 586 19.17 26.78 -0.61
C GLU A 586 18.57 26.33 0.74
N TYR A 587 18.32 25.04 0.92
CA TYR A 587 17.79 24.53 2.19
C TYR A 587 18.78 24.75 3.35
N LYS A 588 20.09 24.64 3.08
CA LYS A 588 21.14 24.99 4.06
C LYS A 588 21.12 26.47 4.40
N ASN A 589 20.94 27.35 3.42
CA ASN A 589 20.83 28.80 3.65
C ASN A 589 19.57 29.16 4.45
N GLN A 590 18.42 28.57 4.11
CA GLN A 590 17.18 28.78 4.85
C GLN A 590 17.33 28.32 6.32
N LEU A 591 17.98 27.19 6.57
CA LEU A 591 18.24 26.71 7.94
C LEU A 591 18.98 27.77 8.80
N LEU A 592 19.92 28.52 8.23
CA LEU A 592 20.66 29.57 8.94
C LEU A 592 19.77 30.76 9.33
N THR A 593 18.69 30.99 8.59
CA THR A 593 17.73 32.08 8.85
C THR A 593 16.59 31.68 9.78
N LEU A 594 16.38 30.37 10.01
CA LEU A 594 15.29 29.86 10.84
C LEU A 594 15.69 29.85 12.32
N ASN A 595 14.86 30.47 13.16
CA ASN A 595 15.00 30.43 14.62
C ASN A 595 14.49 29.09 15.18
N LEU A 596 15.26 28.02 15.01
CA LEU A 596 14.96 26.69 15.55
C LEU A 596 15.77 26.40 16.82
N GLU A 597 15.25 25.49 17.67
CA GLU A 597 16.01 24.98 18.82
C GLU A 597 17.35 24.38 18.36
N PRO A 598 18.49 24.64 19.05
CA PRO A 598 19.81 24.23 18.59
C PRO A 598 19.94 22.74 18.27
N LYS A 599 19.31 21.86 19.08
CA LYS A 599 19.32 20.41 18.86
C LYS A 599 18.60 20.00 17.58
N ILE A 600 17.50 20.67 17.25
CA ILE A 600 16.73 20.42 16.04
C ILE A 600 17.50 20.94 14.82
N SER A 601 18.05 22.16 14.93
CA SER A 601 18.89 22.77 13.89
C SER A 601 20.11 21.89 13.57
N GLU A 602 20.79 21.35 14.58
CA GLU A 602 21.93 20.45 14.40
C GLU A 602 21.54 19.14 13.69
N LYS A 603 20.40 18.52 14.06
CA LYS A 603 19.90 17.31 13.39
C LYS A 603 19.59 17.56 11.91
N ILE A 604 18.89 18.66 11.61
CA ILE A 604 18.56 19.06 10.25
C ILE A 604 19.84 19.35 9.47
N GLY A 605 20.78 20.12 10.06
CA GLY A 605 22.06 20.46 9.47
C GLY A 605 22.89 19.22 9.12
N LYS A 606 22.97 18.23 10.02
CA LYS A 606 23.64 16.95 9.75
C LYS A 606 23.01 16.18 8.59
N TYR A 607 21.67 16.17 8.49
CA TYR A 607 20.99 15.52 7.39
C TYR A 607 21.25 16.22 6.05
N LEU A 608 21.07 17.55 5.97
CA LEU A 608 21.34 18.34 4.77
C LEU A 608 22.82 18.27 4.35
N LEU A 609 23.74 18.20 5.32
CA LEU A 609 25.14 17.96 5.06
C LEU A 609 25.35 16.57 4.43
N LYS A 610 24.76 15.52 5.01
CA LYS A 610 24.87 14.14 4.50
C LYS A 610 24.40 14.01 3.05
N ILE A 611 23.24 14.57 2.70
CA ILE A 611 22.70 14.46 1.34
C ILE A 611 23.39 15.41 0.33
N GLY A 612 24.12 16.42 0.82
CA GLY A 612 24.85 17.37 -0.02
C GLY A 612 26.36 17.20 -0.02
N GLN A 613 26.92 16.19 0.66
CA GLN A 613 28.36 16.00 0.76
C GLN A 613 28.92 15.41 -0.56
N PRO A 614 30.15 15.78 -0.96
CA PRO A 614 30.80 15.21 -2.13
C PRO A 614 30.98 13.69 -2.04
N ILE A 615 30.72 13.00 -3.15
CA ILE A 615 30.93 11.55 -3.25
C ILE A 615 32.35 11.29 -3.76
N LEU A 616 33.20 10.77 -2.87
CA LEU A 616 34.59 10.45 -3.18
C LEU A 616 34.71 9.22 -4.10
N THR A 617 35.60 9.29 -5.09
CA THR A 617 35.95 8.13 -5.92
C THR A 617 36.64 7.04 -5.11
N VAL A 618 36.70 5.81 -5.62
CA VAL A 618 37.41 4.69 -4.97
C VAL A 618 38.87 5.06 -4.64
N ALA A 619 39.58 5.66 -5.60
CA ALA A 619 40.95 6.12 -5.40
C ALA A 619 41.05 7.20 -4.30
N GLN A 620 40.13 8.16 -4.29
CA GLN A 620 40.08 9.19 -3.23
C GLN A 620 39.77 8.59 -1.85
N LYS A 621 38.88 7.59 -1.77
CA LYS A 621 38.59 6.86 -0.53
C LYS A 621 39.83 6.11 -0.03
N GLU A 622 40.62 5.50 -0.92
CA GLU A 622 41.86 4.81 -0.57
C GLU A 622 42.97 5.78 -0.11
N MET A 623 43.11 6.93 -0.78
CA MET A 623 44.01 8.01 -0.35
C MET A 623 43.62 8.54 1.04
N ALA A 624 42.32 8.74 1.29
CA ALA A 624 41.81 9.20 2.58
C ALA A 624 42.04 8.18 3.71
N LYS A 625 42.01 6.88 3.40
CA LYS A 625 42.30 5.80 4.38
C LYS A 625 43.79 5.62 4.66
N SER A 626 44.65 5.92 3.69
CA SER A 626 46.11 5.75 3.80
C SER A 626 46.83 7.00 4.31
N GLY A 627 46.20 8.17 4.28
CA GLY A 627 46.73 9.41 4.82
C GLY A 627 46.63 9.51 6.35
N SER A 628 47.77 9.58 7.04
CA SER A 628 47.89 9.90 8.47
C SER A 628 47.76 11.41 8.76
N ARG A 629 46.80 12.09 8.13
CA ARG A 629 46.30 13.43 8.50
C ARG A 629 44.84 13.55 8.05
N PRO A 630 43.92 14.03 8.90
CA PRO A 630 42.54 14.25 8.49
C PRO A 630 42.53 15.32 7.40
N LEU A 631 41.92 15.00 6.25
CA LEU A 631 41.52 15.99 5.25
C LEU A 631 40.57 16.98 5.93
N ASP A 632 40.94 18.26 5.96
CA ASP A 632 40.01 19.33 6.34
C ASP A 632 39.08 19.65 5.14
N TYR A 633 37.85 20.04 5.46
CA TYR A 633 36.62 19.99 4.65
C TYR A 633 36.61 20.83 3.36
N MET A 634 37.74 21.42 2.96
CA MET A 634 37.86 22.35 1.82
C MET A 634 38.76 21.85 0.68
N GLY A 635 39.34 20.65 0.77
CA GLY A 635 40.04 20.04 -0.38
C GLY A 635 41.27 20.81 -0.88
N GLN A 636 41.89 21.65 -0.04
CA GLN A 636 43.19 22.26 -0.33
C GLN A 636 44.30 21.51 0.42
N TYR A 637 45.37 21.18 -0.30
CA TYR A 637 46.60 20.67 0.29
C TYR A 637 47.20 21.75 1.22
N THR A 638 47.52 21.39 2.46
CA THR A 638 48.57 22.05 3.24
C THR A 638 49.80 21.18 3.27
#